data_AF-A0A2N2ME99-F1
#
_entry.id   AF-A0A2N2ME99-F1
#
_cell.length_a   1.000
_cell.length_b   1.000
_cell.length_c   1.000
_cell.angle_alpha   90.00
_cell.angle_beta   90.00
_cell.angle_gamma   90.00
#
_symmetry.space_group_name_H-M   'P 1'
#
loop_
_entity.id
_entity.type
_entity.pdbx_description
1 polymer ?
#
loop_
_entity_poly.entity_id
_entity_poly.type
_entity_poly.pdbx_seq_one_letter_code
_entity_poly.pdbx_strand_id
1 'polypeptide(L)'
;MTELVGKTLSKVRIDRLVARGGMAEVYLGIHTTLNRAVAVKILHRYLEGQSDLQVRFEREAQVLATLRHPNIVQVYDFDVVEGQPFIVMEYVPGVSLSTYLQAVHANGGRLTLREIGQLLSMLVSALDYAHNKGIIHRDIKPANILLTSKTSLVQPGIPLPPDVEAVLTDFGLLRLVQSASQTSSGTVSGTPAYMSPEQARGEQVDYRADLYSLGVTLYEMLAGKVPFDADTSMAILLKHIQEPPPPIDGLPGSLQLVLDRALAKNPAERYGSAQELLFAFLDASNLTLSDVPISHPFSDARISSGLESRSTLPPTPPAGSTAPAAPPRSIPFWPVAAVIAVLTLAAVAFFWPRQGAEALPTPVPSPEATIPIAETHADMPTAQPDAEATPEAGDDGMSDTMSADAPTFGILRFYSVAGFLDEAILSTTELPQPGPDSRYEAWLVGDEVRRSLGVLPVPDADGQAGLSFLDEQGRNLLVRYGRLEISLEPNPDPNPNSSGKIVYSSGIPPLALGHLRHLFVGFSETPGEIGLLVGLESHVLLVNEHTQLMLDAYQADDLAGVRLHAEAVYNALVGSQAKGYGDLDTDGEITDPGDGFGLLLNGEQVGYLEGTISHTGYAMGMPDASLNIVIHGEHVIHSARNVEGWAVELADLVLQIAAREELDDDMRALILQSLALADRMQNGRDLDGNERVEPVPGEGGLLTALDHAIYMLDMSLFEGAQRLPPAEPFVDGEENEYLPPGYAP
;
A
#
# COMPACT_ATOMS: atom_id res chain seq x y z
N MET A 1 8.41 40.25 -1.70
CA MET A 1 7.76 40.49 -0.40
C MET A 1 7.61 39.11 0.24
N THR A 2 8.37 38.63 1.22
CA THR A 2 8.35 38.93 2.68
C THR A 2 6.98 39.02 3.36
N GLU A 3 5.87 38.88 2.62
CA GLU A 3 4.54 39.22 3.14
C GLU A 3 3.83 38.08 3.86
N LEU A 4 4.29 36.84 3.71
CA LEU A 4 3.62 35.65 4.25
C LEU A 4 4.24 35.15 5.55
N VAL A 5 5.51 35.48 5.84
CA VAL A 5 6.18 35.09 7.09
C VAL A 5 5.45 35.72 8.29
N GLY A 6 5.09 34.88 9.26
CA GLY A 6 4.31 35.25 10.44
C GLY A 6 2.80 35.26 10.23
N LYS A 7 2.30 35.09 8.98
CA LYS A 7 0.88 34.91 8.70
C LYS A 7 0.49 33.43 8.81
N THR A 8 -0.80 33.20 9.02
CA THR A 8 -1.40 31.87 8.96
C THR A 8 -2.17 31.72 7.66
N LEU A 9 -1.82 30.71 6.87
CA LEU A 9 -2.54 30.29 5.67
C LEU A 9 -3.32 29.02 6.01
N SER A 10 -4.66 29.10 5.96
CA SER A 10 -5.55 28.03 6.41
C SER A 10 -5.17 27.55 7.84
N LYS A 11 -4.64 26.33 8.00
CA LYS A 11 -4.20 25.78 9.28
C LYS A 11 -2.71 25.91 9.55
N VAL A 12 -1.92 26.53 8.67
CA VAL A 12 -0.45 26.56 8.75
C VAL A 12 0.05 27.97 9.04
N ARG A 13 0.80 28.14 10.14
CA ARG A 13 1.56 29.37 10.40
C ARG A 13 2.87 29.31 9.63
N ILE A 14 3.13 30.31 8.78
CA ILE A 14 4.35 30.38 7.97
C ILE A 14 5.48 30.97 8.81
N ASP A 15 6.59 30.26 8.92
CA ASP A 15 7.72 30.63 9.77
C ASP A 15 8.88 31.26 8.97
N ARG A 16 9.30 30.65 7.85
CA ARG A 16 10.37 31.20 6.99
C ARG A 16 10.31 30.68 5.56
N LEU A 17 10.90 31.43 4.62
CA LEU A 17 11.12 30.97 3.25
C LEU A 17 12.23 29.90 3.24
N VAL A 18 12.00 28.79 2.53
CA VAL A 18 12.96 27.68 2.34
C VAL A 18 13.61 27.76 0.97
N ALA A 19 12.79 27.88 -0.08
CA ALA A 19 13.26 27.93 -1.45
C ALA A 19 12.36 28.84 -2.31
N ARG A 20 12.95 29.43 -3.35
CA ARG A 20 12.23 30.23 -4.34
C ARG A 20 12.55 29.70 -5.73
N GLY A 21 11.53 29.27 -6.44
CA GLY A 21 11.60 28.83 -7.84
C GLY A 21 10.87 29.79 -8.78
N GLY A 22 10.98 29.52 -10.08
CA GLY A 22 10.31 30.31 -11.13
C GLY A 22 8.78 30.19 -11.12
N MET A 23 8.24 29.09 -10.59
CA MET A 23 6.79 28.79 -10.60
C MET A 23 6.16 28.75 -9.21
N ALA A 24 6.97 28.67 -8.15
CA ALA A 24 6.49 28.54 -6.78
C ALA A 24 7.53 29.05 -5.77
N GLU A 25 7.06 29.32 -4.56
CA GLU A 25 7.87 29.54 -3.37
C GLU A 25 7.55 28.46 -2.35
N VAL A 26 8.57 27.92 -1.68
CA VAL A 26 8.41 26.93 -0.63
C VAL A 26 8.75 27.56 0.70
N TYR A 27 7.83 27.50 1.64
CA TYR A 27 7.97 28.01 2.99
C TYR A 27 7.98 26.87 4.01
N LEU A 28 8.71 27.04 5.10
CA LEU A 28 8.57 26.23 6.30
C LEU A 28 7.46 26.85 7.15
N GLY A 29 6.57 26.02 7.67
CA GLY A 29 5.54 26.44 8.60
C GLY A 29 5.24 25.39 9.66
N ILE A 30 4.37 25.75 10.60
CA ILE A 30 3.83 24.87 11.63
C ILE A 30 2.34 24.68 11.38
N HIS A 31 1.93 23.43 11.16
CA HIS A 31 0.52 23.09 11.14
C HIS A 31 -0.05 23.28 12.55
N THR A 32 -0.94 24.25 12.74
CA THR A 32 -1.40 24.72 14.05
C THR A 32 -2.24 23.70 14.82
N THR A 33 -3.02 22.85 14.13
CA THR A 33 -3.81 21.78 14.75
C THR A 33 -2.95 20.59 15.18
N LEU A 34 -2.07 20.11 14.30
CA LEU A 34 -1.21 18.94 14.53
C LEU A 34 0.10 19.27 15.26
N ASN A 35 0.39 20.55 15.44
CA ASN A 35 1.61 21.09 16.05
C ASN A 35 2.91 20.47 15.48
N ARG A 36 2.98 20.32 14.15
CA ARG A 36 4.14 19.74 13.44
C ARG A 36 4.68 20.66 12.36
N ALA A 37 5.97 20.53 12.05
CA ALA A 37 6.59 21.20 10.92
C ALA A 37 6.08 20.65 9.59
N VAL A 38 5.82 21.55 8.64
CA VAL A 38 5.33 21.27 7.29
C VAL A 38 6.02 22.20 6.28
N ALA A 39 6.18 21.72 5.05
CA ALA A 39 6.55 22.56 3.93
C ALA A 39 5.26 23.06 3.25
N VAL A 40 5.23 24.32 2.86
CA VAL A 40 4.11 24.95 2.15
C VAL A 40 4.61 25.47 0.82
N LYS A 41 4.23 24.80 -0.26
CA LYS A 41 4.55 25.20 -1.62
C LYS A 41 3.43 26.08 -2.16
N ILE A 42 3.73 27.36 -2.35
CA ILE A 42 2.82 28.37 -2.86
C ILE A 42 3.18 28.61 -4.32
N LEU A 43 2.28 28.29 -5.24
CA LEU A 43 2.55 28.55 -6.67
C LEU A 43 2.51 30.07 -6.92
N HIS A 44 3.10 30.61 -7.98
CA HIS A 44 2.88 32.04 -8.29
C HIS A 44 1.47 32.24 -8.87
N ARG A 45 0.87 33.43 -8.70
CA ARG A 45 -0.45 33.80 -9.28
C ARG A 45 -0.47 33.65 -10.81
N TYR A 46 -0.77 32.45 -11.28
CA TYR A 46 -1.04 32.15 -12.69
C TYR A 46 -2.51 31.75 -12.92
N LEU A 47 -3.32 31.66 -11.84
CA LEU A 47 -4.68 31.10 -11.88
C LEU A 47 -5.81 32.14 -11.82
N GLU A 48 -5.53 33.44 -11.73
CA GLU A 48 -6.58 34.46 -11.73
C GLU A 48 -7.39 34.42 -13.04
N GLY A 49 -8.62 33.90 -12.98
CA GLY A 49 -9.62 33.95 -14.07
C GLY A 49 -9.81 32.68 -14.90
N GLN A 50 -9.16 31.55 -14.58
CA GLN A 50 -9.31 30.29 -15.32
C GLN A 50 -9.77 29.14 -14.40
N SER A 51 -11.09 28.96 -14.27
CA SER A 51 -11.71 27.89 -13.46
C SER A 51 -11.16 26.50 -13.78
N ASP A 52 -10.82 26.25 -15.05
CA ASP A 52 -10.37 24.95 -15.53
C ASP A 52 -8.99 24.55 -14.98
N LEU A 53 -8.11 25.55 -14.74
CA LEU A 53 -6.78 25.29 -14.16
C LEU A 53 -6.87 25.00 -12.66
N GLN A 54 -7.80 25.63 -11.95
CA GLN A 54 -8.05 25.36 -10.54
C GLN A 54 -8.60 23.93 -10.36
N VAL A 55 -9.61 23.54 -11.14
CA VAL A 55 -10.18 22.18 -11.10
C VAL A 55 -9.12 21.12 -11.43
N ARG A 56 -8.23 21.40 -12.38
CA ARG A 56 -7.09 20.50 -12.66
C ARG A 56 -6.10 20.45 -11.50
N PHE A 57 -5.77 21.59 -10.90
CA PHE A 57 -4.88 21.66 -9.74
C PHE A 57 -5.42 20.82 -8.57
N GLU A 58 -6.70 20.96 -8.27
CA GLU A 58 -7.37 20.18 -7.22
C GLU A 58 -7.34 18.67 -7.53
N ARG A 59 -7.64 18.27 -8.77
CA ARG A 59 -7.56 16.85 -9.19
C ARG A 59 -6.15 16.28 -9.10
N GLU A 60 -5.14 17.01 -9.56
CA GLU A 60 -3.75 16.55 -9.48
C GLU A 60 -3.27 16.50 -8.03
N ALA A 61 -3.57 17.52 -7.22
CA ALA A 61 -3.22 17.52 -5.80
C ALA A 61 -3.89 16.37 -5.03
N GLN A 62 -5.14 16.00 -5.37
CA GLN A 62 -5.81 14.82 -4.81
C GLN A 62 -5.06 13.52 -5.14
N VAL A 63 -4.66 13.33 -6.40
CA VAL A 63 -3.90 12.14 -6.82
C VAL A 63 -2.54 12.10 -6.12
N LEU A 64 -1.88 13.24 -5.93
CA LEU A 64 -0.61 13.29 -5.19
C LEU A 64 -0.77 12.99 -3.69
N ALA A 65 -1.91 13.33 -3.10
CA ALA A 65 -2.21 13.04 -1.69
C ALA A 65 -2.43 11.54 -1.42
N THR A 66 -2.73 10.72 -2.44
CA THR A 66 -2.86 9.26 -2.28
C THR A 66 -1.52 8.53 -2.30
N LEU A 67 -0.43 9.18 -2.75
CA LEU A 67 0.90 8.59 -2.71
C LEU A 67 1.41 8.55 -1.27
N ARG A 68 1.75 7.35 -0.79
CA ARG A 68 2.39 7.09 0.51
C ARG A 68 3.59 6.20 0.29
N HIS A 69 4.78 6.77 0.39
CA HIS A 69 6.02 6.02 0.19
C HIS A 69 7.17 6.75 0.92
N PRO A 70 8.09 6.05 1.61
CA PRO A 70 9.16 6.69 2.38
C PRO A 70 10.08 7.57 1.51
N ASN A 71 10.23 7.22 0.24
CA ASN A 71 11.03 7.96 -0.73
C ASN A 71 10.19 8.92 -1.61
N ILE A 72 8.96 9.25 -1.20
CA ILE A 72 8.12 10.29 -1.83
C ILE A 72 7.62 11.26 -0.75
N VAL A 73 7.77 12.57 -0.99
CA VAL A 73 7.26 13.60 -0.08
C VAL A 73 5.75 13.47 0.05
N GLN A 74 5.27 13.22 1.26
CA GLN A 74 3.83 13.12 1.53
C GLN A 74 3.15 14.47 1.37
N VAL A 75 2.11 14.54 0.53
CA VAL A 75 1.18 15.68 0.51
C VAL A 75 0.13 15.49 1.60
N TYR A 76 -0.03 16.50 2.46
CA TYR A 76 -0.98 16.46 3.58
C TYR A 76 -2.28 17.18 3.26
N ASP A 77 -2.20 18.31 2.57
CA ASP A 77 -3.35 19.16 2.28
C ASP A 77 -3.05 20.05 1.07
N PHE A 78 -4.07 20.59 0.44
CA PHE A 78 -3.95 21.62 -0.58
C PHE A 78 -5.15 22.55 -0.49
N ASP A 79 -4.96 23.84 -0.80
CA ASP A 79 -6.02 24.82 -0.68
C ASP A 79 -5.74 26.03 -1.58
N VAL A 80 -6.74 26.89 -1.76
CA VAL A 80 -6.66 28.12 -2.53
C VAL A 80 -7.14 29.28 -1.67
N VAL A 81 -6.21 30.11 -1.20
CA VAL A 81 -6.53 31.29 -0.38
C VAL A 81 -6.35 32.53 -1.24
N GLU A 82 -7.39 33.36 -1.36
CA GLU A 82 -7.35 34.60 -2.18
C GLU A 82 -6.90 34.37 -3.64
N GLY A 83 -7.31 33.26 -4.24
CA GLY A 83 -6.93 32.88 -5.61
C GLY A 83 -5.48 32.38 -5.74
N GLN A 84 -4.80 32.19 -4.62
CA GLN A 84 -3.44 31.69 -4.55
C GLN A 84 -3.43 30.21 -4.14
N PRO A 85 -3.19 29.26 -5.06
CA PRO A 85 -3.06 27.85 -4.72
C PRO A 85 -1.78 27.60 -3.91
N PHE A 86 -1.91 26.74 -2.91
CA PHE A 86 -0.77 26.20 -2.18
C PHE A 86 -0.99 24.72 -1.81
N ILE A 87 0.12 24.03 -1.57
CA ILE A 87 0.17 22.64 -1.16
C ILE A 87 0.91 22.59 0.18
N VAL A 88 0.32 21.90 1.16
CA VAL A 88 0.93 21.58 2.43
C VAL A 88 1.45 20.15 2.36
N MET A 89 2.73 19.98 2.59
CA MET A 89 3.42 18.71 2.44
C MET A 89 4.42 18.47 3.56
N GLU A 90 4.95 17.27 3.61
CA GLU A 90 6.01 16.89 4.53
C GLU A 90 7.20 17.85 4.43
N TYR A 91 7.69 18.28 5.60
CA TYR A 91 8.97 18.97 5.66
C TYR A 91 10.08 17.93 5.83
N VAL A 92 10.82 17.66 4.75
CA VAL A 92 12.00 16.82 4.78
C VAL A 92 13.22 17.66 5.20
N PRO A 93 13.82 17.42 6.38
CA PRO A 93 14.98 18.16 6.83
C PRO A 93 16.22 17.70 6.06
N GLY A 94 16.79 18.57 5.22
CA GLY A 94 17.91 18.18 4.38
C GLY A 94 18.27 19.20 3.31
N VAL A 95 18.97 18.74 2.28
CA VAL A 95 19.35 19.53 1.09
C VAL A 95 18.97 18.80 -0.20
N SER A 96 18.77 19.53 -1.30
CA SER A 96 18.56 18.87 -2.59
C SER A 96 19.84 18.19 -3.09
N LEU A 97 19.70 17.12 -3.85
CA LEU A 97 20.81 16.46 -4.54
C LEU A 97 21.55 17.45 -5.45
N SER A 98 20.85 18.40 -6.10
CA SER A 98 21.49 19.46 -6.89
C SER A 98 22.46 20.32 -6.08
N THR A 99 22.05 20.75 -4.88
CA THR A 99 22.87 21.58 -3.99
C THR A 99 24.08 20.77 -3.50
N TYR A 100 23.86 19.49 -3.20
CA TYR A 100 24.91 18.58 -2.77
C TYR A 100 25.94 18.34 -3.88
N LEU A 101 25.50 17.96 -5.09
CA LEU A 101 26.35 17.74 -6.26
C LEU A 101 27.15 18.99 -6.62
N GLN A 102 26.52 20.18 -6.59
CA GLN A 102 27.21 21.44 -6.86
C GLN A 102 28.41 21.65 -5.91
N ALA A 103 28.25 21.38 -4.62
CA ALA A 103 29.33 21.51 -3.64
C ALA A 103 30.41 20.43 -3.81
N VAL A 104 30.02 19.18 -4.06
CA VAL A 104 30.96 18.08 -4.31
C VAL A 104 31.81 18.38 -5.54
N HIS A 105 31.20 18.81 -6.64
CA HIS A 105 31.90 19.08 -7.89
C HIS A 105 32.74 20.36 -7.84
N ALA A 106 32.29 21.40 -7.11
CA ALA A 106 33.09 22.61 -6.89
C ALA A 106 34.42 22.32 -6.20
N ASN A 107 34.47 21.26 -5.38
CA ASN A 107 35.69 20.80 -4.71
C ASN A 107 36.45 19.71 -5.51
N GLY A 108 36.04 19.43 -6.74
CA GLY A 108 36.63 18.37 -7.59
C GLY A 108 36.30 16.94 -7.16
N GLY A 109 35.44 16.75 -6.16
CA GLY A 109 34.97 15.45 -5.71
C GLY A 109 33.92 14.84 -6.65
N ARG A 110 33.58 13.57 -6.42
CA ARG A 110 32.50 12.83 -7.08
C ARG A 110 31.85 11.89 -6.07
N LEU A 111 30.60 11.53 -6.30
CA LEU A 111 29.96 10.43 -5.57
C LEU A 111 30.63 9.11 -5.96
N THR A 112 30.75 8.21 -5.00
CA THR A 112 31.17 6.83 -5.24
C THR A 112 30.05 6.05 -5.93
N LEU A 113 30.38 4.98 -6.67
CA LEU A 113 29.37 4.12 -7.29
C LEU A 113 28.40 3.53 -6.26
N ARG A 114 28.88 3.25 -5.04
CA ARG A 114 28.06 2.77 -3.93
C ARG A 114 27.04 3.82 -3.49
N GLU A 115 27.47 5.07 -3.26
CA GLU A 115 26.54 6.16 -2.93
C GLU A 115 25.52 6.38 -4.04
N ILE A 116 25.94 6.33 -5.31
CA ILE A 116 25.04 6.44 -6.46
C ILE A 116 24.02 5.30 -6.47
N GLY A 117 24.46 4.05 -6.26
CA GLY A 117 23.58 2.89 -6.18
C GLY A 117 22.56 3.00 -5.05
N GLN A 118 22.98 3.52 -3.89
CA GLN A 118 22.09 3.78 -2.75
C GLN A 118 21.04 4.85 -3.03
N LEU A 119 21.42 5.97 -3.64
CA LEU A 119 20.44 6.96 -4.05
C LEU A 119 19.50 6.39 -5.13
N LEU A 120 20.05 5.64 -6.10
CA LEU A 120 19.28 5.10 -7.21
C LEU A 120 18.25 4.07 -6.75
N SER A 121 18.57 3.20 -5.79
CA SER A 121 17.63 2.18 -5.27
C SER A 121 16.39 2.81 -4.65
N MET A 122 16.56 3.87 -3.86
CA MET A 122 15.45 4.60 -3.25
C MET A 122 14.60 5.37 -4.26
N LEU A 123 15.24 5.97 -5.28
CA LEU A 123 14.52 6.64 -6.35
C LEU A 123 13.71 5.65 -7.19
N VAL A 124 14.30 4.48 -7.50
CA VAL A 124 13.66 3.40 -8.24
C VAL A 124 12.46 2.86 -7.47
N SER A 125 12.62 2.60 -6.17
CA SER A 125 11.51 2.18 -5.29
C SER A 125 10.34 3.18 -5.32
N ALA A 126 10.62 4.49 -5.25
CA ALA A 126 9.59 5.51 -5.37
C ALA A 126 8.93 5.56 -6.76
N LEU A 127 9.70 5.41 -7.83
CA LEU A 127 9.18 5.46 -9.19
C LEU A 127 8.34 4.24 -9.54
N ASP A 128 8.80 3.04 -9.19
CA ASP A 128 8.02 1.81 -9.40
C ASP A 128 6.69 1.88 -8.64
N TYR A 129 6.69 2.35 -7.38
CA TYR A 129 5.46 2.59 -6.60
C TYR A 129 4.49 3.54 -7.32
N ALA A 130 4.98 4.67 -7.84
CA ALA A 130 4.13 5.64 -8.53
C ALA A 130 3.65 5.14 -9.89
N HIS A 131 4.53 4.49 -10.67
CA HIS A 131 4.24 3.97 -12.00
C HIS A 131 3.20 2.84 -11.95
N ASN A 132 3.25 1.98 -10.94
CA ASN A 132 2.23 0.94 -10.70
C ASN A 132 0.84 1.52 -10.39
N LYS A 133 0.78 2.76 -9.91
CA LYS A 133 -0.46 3.53 -9.71
C LYS A 133 -0.83 4.40 -10.91
N GLY A 134 -0.14 4.24 -12.05
CA GLY A 134 -0.36 5.03 -13.27
C GLY A 134 0.09 6.49 -13.17
N ILE A 135 0.88 6.84 -12.15
CA ILE A 135 1.32 8.21 -11.89
C ILE A 135 2.75 8.40 -12.38
N ILE A 136 2.94 9.34 -13.33
CA ILE A 136 4.24 9.67 -13.92
C ILE A 136 4.74 10.97 -13.30
N HIS A 137 6.00 11.02 -12.86
CA HIS A 137 6.60 12.17 -12.19
C HIS A 137 6.78 13.38 -13.13
N ARG A 138 7.34 13.15 -14.33
CA ARG A 138 7.57 14.10 -15.44
C ARG A 138 8.61 15.20 -15.24
N ASP A 139 9.11 15.41 -14.03
CA ASP A 139 10.17 16.40 -13.73
C ASP A 139 11.30 15.84 -12.85
N ILE A 140 11.79 14.63 -13.16
CA ILE A 140 12.89 14.04 -12.38
C ILE A 140 14.18 14.81 -12.66
N LYS A 141 14.80 15.34 -11.60
CA LYS A 141 16.08 16.05 -11.63
C LYS A 141 16.65 16.15 -10.21
N PRO A 142 17.97 16.40 -10.06
CA PRO A 142 18.59 16.57 -8.74
C PRO A 142 17.96 17.64 -7.83
N ALA A 143 17.30 18.66 -8.40
CA ALA A 143 16.62 19.69 -7.62
C ALA A 143 15.33 19.18 -6.93
N ASN A 144 14.73 18.10 -7.45
CA ASN A 144 13.49 17.50 -6.93
C ASN A 144 13.77 16.21 -6.13
N ILE A 145 15.04 15.95 -5.79
CA ILE A 145 15.47 14.84 -4.95
C ILE A 145 16.04 15.46 -3.66
N LEU A 146 15.37 15.24 -2.54
CA LEU A 146 15.80 15.71 -1.23
C LEU A 146 16.63 14.63 -0.55
N LEU A 147 17.76 15.02 0.03
CA LEU A 147 18.64 14.14 0.79
C LEU A 147 18.48 14.42 2.28
N THR A 148 18.13 13.39 3.05
CA THR A 148 17.98 13.46 4.50
C THR A 148 18.70 12.29 5.19
N SER A 149 18.74 12.29 6.51
CA SER A 149 19.31 11.21 7.34
C SER A 149 18.71 11.32 8.75
N LYS A 150 18.52 10.16 9.39
CA LYS A 150 17.96 10.07 10.74
C LYS A 150 19.02 10.33 11.81
N THR A 151 20.27 9.98 11.52
CA THR A 151 21.38 10.07 12.48
C THR A 151 22.19 11.35 12.34
N SER A 152 22.23 11.97 11.16
CA SER A 152 23.12 13.09 10.86
C SER A 152 22.48 14.13 9.94
N LEU A 153 22.92 15.39 10.06
CA LEU A 153 22.51 16.44 9.12
C LEU A 153 23.24 16.25 7.78
N VAL A 154 22.48 16.09 6.69
CA VAL A 154 23.04 16.13 5.33
C VAL A 154 23.34 17.57 4.93
N GLN A 155 24.61 17.87 4.63
CA GLN A 155 25.05 19.21 4.25
C GLN A 155 26.03 19.17 3.07
N PRO A 156 26.05 20.21 2.22
CA PRO A 156 26.94 20.25 1.07
C PRO A 156 28.42 20.29 1.52
N GLY A 157 29.25 19.46 0.89
CA GLY A 157 30.68 19.37 1.21
C GLY A 157 31.05 18.44 2.37
N ILE A 158 30.08 17.79 3.01
CA ILE A 158 30.29 16.68 3.94
C ILE A 158 29.90 15.39 3.21
N PRO A 159 30.66 14.27 3.34
CA PRO A 159 30.27 12.98 2.75
C PRO A 159 28.86 12.55 3.16
N LEU A 160 28.17 11.80 2.30
CA LEU A 160 26.84 11.31 2.63
C LEU A 160 26.93 10.36 3.83
N PRO A 161 26.01 10.49 4.80
CA PRO A 161 25.97 9.55 5.91
C PRO A 161 25.52 8.17 5.40
N PRO A 162 25.89 7.08 6.10
CA PRO A 162 25.51 5.72 5.69
C PRO A 162 23.99 5.50 5.60
N ASP A 163 23.23 6.20 6.44
CA ASP A 163 21.76 6.17 6.50
C ASP A 163 21.11 7.28 5.66
N VAL A 164 21.79 7.77 4.61
CA VAL A 164 21.21 8.77 3.72
C VAL A 164 19.93 8.23 3.08
N GLU A 165 18.89 9.05 3.09
CA GLU A 165 17.61 8.80 2.43
C GLU A 165 17.42 9.79 1.27
N ALA A 166 17.02 9.28 0.11
CA ALA A 166 16.61 10.08 -1.04
C ALA A 166 15.08 10.12 -1.10
N VAL A 167 14.50 11.32 -1.13
CA VAL A 167 13.05 11.53 -1.14
C VAL A 167 12.67 12.37 -2.35
N LEU A 168 11.84 11.83 -3.24
CA LEU A 168 11.31 12.54 -4.40
C LEU A 168 10.24 13.55 -3.98
N THR A 169 10.34 14.77 -4.49
CA THR A 169 9.33 15.83 -4.31
C THR A 169 8.82 16.29 -5.68
N ASP A 170 7.74 17.05 -5.68
CA ASP A 170 7.23 17.76 -6.87
C ASP A 170 6.69 16.86 -8.00
N PHE A 171 6.17 15.68 -7.65
CA PHE A 171 5.39 14.84 -8.58
C PHE A 171 4.29 15.65 -9.29
N GLY A 172 4.16 15.47 -10.60
CA GLY A 172 2.95 15.86 -11.36
C GLY A 172 2.70 17.36 -11.57
N LEU A 173 3.27 18.27 -10.77
CA LEU A 173 2.91 19.69 -10.74
C LEU A 173 3.15 20.47 -12.07
N LEU A 174 3.91 19.91 -13.02
CA LEU A 174 4.13 20.52 -14.33
C LEU A 174 2.96 20.36 -15.31
N ARG A 175 2.10 19.36 -15.17
CA ARG A 175 0.97 19.11 -16.10
C ARG A 175 -0.08 20.23 -16.01
N LEU A 176 -0.25 20.80 -14.82
CA LEU A 176 -1.05 22.01 -14.55
C LEU A 176 -0.53 23.25 -15.29
N VAL A 177 0.79 23.39 -15.41
CA VAL A 177 1.43 24.60 -15.95
C VAL A 177 1.63 24.51 -17.47
N GLN A 178 1.94 23.34 -18.01
CA GLN A 178 2.12 23.14 -19.47
C GLN A 178 0.81 23.37 -20.25
N SER A 179 -0.34 23.07 -19.65
CA SER A 179 -1.64 23.37 -20.22
C SER A 179 -1.91 24.88 -20.36
N ALA A 180 -1.34 25.69 -19.45
CA ALA A 180 -1.55 27.14 -19.39
C ALA A 180 -0.56 27.92 -20.28
N SER A 181 0.64 27.38 -20.53
CA SER A 181 1.70 28.07 -21.30
C SER A 181 1.69 27.73 -22.79
N GLN A 182 0.92 26.74 -23.24
CA GLN A 182 0.85 26.33 -24.65
C GLN A 182 0.22 27.38 -25.58
N THR A 183 -0.31 28.49 -25.06
CA THR A 183 -1.07 29.45 -25.88
C THR A 183 -0.43 30.82 -26.13
N SER A 184 0.73 31.22 -25.56
CA SER A 184 1.14 32.65 -25.76
C SER A 184 2.60 33.12 -25.72
N SER A 185 3.63 32.40 -25.25
CA SER A 185 4.95 33.08 -25.02
C SER A 185 6.24 32.37 -25.43
N GLY A 186 6.20 31.19 -26.07
CA GLY A 186 7.43 30.53 -26.56
C GLY A 186 8.48 30.22 -25.48
N THR A 187 8.08 30.28 -24.21
CA THR A 187 8.93 30.01 -23.05
C THR A 187 8.61 28.58 -22.60
N VAL A 188 9.57 27.68 -22.78
CA VAL A 188 9.47 26.28 -22.38
C VAL A 188 9.40 26.24 -20.85
N SER A 189 8.27 25.78 -20.33
CA SER A 189 8.04 25.57 -18.90
C SER A 189 8.67 24.22 -18.49
N GLY A 190 9.86 24.27 -17.89
CA GLY A 190 10.64 23.12 -17.42
C GLY A 190 12.13 23.45 -17.29
N THR A 191 12.96 22.55 -16.75
CA THR A 191 14.43 22.64 -16.86
C THR A 191 14.86 21.81 -18.07
N PRO A 192 15.17 22.41 -19.24
CA PRO A 192 15.37 21.68 -20.49
C PRO A 192 16.43 20.58 -20.43
N ALA A 193 17.37 20.67 -19.49
CA ALA A 193 18.52 19.79 -19.34
C ALA A 193 18.18 18.35 -18.91
N TYR A 194 16.96 18.07 -18.43
CA TYR A 194 16.55 16.72 -17.99
C TYR A 194 15.34 16.18 -18.77
N MET A 195 14.78 16.97 -19.68
CA MET A 195 13.54 16.64 -20.38
C MET A 195 13.75 15.48 -21.36
N SER A 196 12.79 14.55 -21.42
CA SER A 196 12.87 13.46 -22.38
C SER A 196 12.61 13.91 -23.83
N PRO A 197 13.10 13.19 -24.85
CA PRO A 197 12.88 13.53 -26.26
C PRO A 197 11.40 13.70 -26.62
N GLU A 198 10.54 12.82 -26.14
CA GLU A 198 9.09 12.85 -26.35
C GLU A 198 8.43 14.04 -25.63
N GLN A 199 8.88 14.39 -24.43
CA GLN A 199 8.45 15.62 -23.75
C GLN A 199 8.87 16.87 -24.53
N ALA A 200 10.10 16.89 -25.05
CA ALA A 200 10.63 18.00 -25.84
C ALA A 200 9.90 18.19 -27.17
N ARG A 201 9.36 17.10 -27.76
CA ARG A 201 8.52 17.14 -28.96
C ARG A 201 7.05 17.42 -28.67
N GLY A 202 6.62 17.35 -27.41
CA GLY A 202 5.21 17.44 -27.02
C GLY A 202 4.39 16.21 -27.43
N GLU A 203 5.02 15.05 -27.52
CA GLU A 203 4.38 13.76 -27.79
C GLU A 203 3.67 13.23 -26.53
N GLN A 204 2.92 12.12 -26.66
CA GLN A 204 2.39 11.44 -25.48
C GLN A 204 3.53 10.90 -24.62
N VAL A 205 3.39 11.06 -23.31
CA VAL A 205 4.41 10.75 -22.32
C VAL A 205 3.91 9.61 -21.43
N ASP A 206 4.62 8.49 -21.43
CA ASP A 206 4.45 7.39 -20.50
C ASP A 206 5.53 7.42 -19.39
N TYR A 207 5.57 6.38 -18.56
CA TYR A 207 6.51 6.25 -17.46
C TYR A 207 7.99 6.17 -17.91
N ARG A 208 8.28 5.85 -19.19
CA ARG A 208 9.66 5.76 -19.70
C ARG A 208 10.32 7.12 -19.88
N ALA A 209 9.57 8.21 -19.83
CA ALA A 209 10.11 9.56 -19.75
C ALA A 209 10.79 9.84 -18.41
N ASP A 210 10.27 9.26 -17.32
CA ASP A 210 10.89 9.33 -16.01
C ASP A 210 12.22 8.56 -16.02
N LEU A 211 12.26 7.39 -16.67
CA LEU A 211 13.50 6.60 -16.80
C LEU A 211 14.59 7.35 -17.57
N TYR A 212 14.22 8.08 -18.62
CA TYR A 212 15.16 8.94 -19.34
C TYR A 212 15.70 10.05 -18.44
N SER A 213 14.81 10.74 -17.72
CA SER A 213 15.16 11.84 -16.82
C SER A 213 16.03 11.37 -15.64
N LEU A 214 15.76 10.17 -15.12
CA LEU A 214 16.59 9.48 -14.15
C LEU A 214 17.96 9.11 -14.74
N GLY A 215 18.01 8.66 -16.00
CA GLY A 215 19.25 8.43 -16.73
C GLY A 215 20.11 9.70 -16.88
N VAL A 216 19.49 10.86 -17.12
CA VAL A 216 20.20 12.15 -17.14
C VAL A 216 20.74 12.49 -15.74
N THR A 217 19.94 12.25 -14.70
CA THR A 217 20.35 12.45 -13.30
C THR A 217 21.53 11.54 -12.94
N LEU A 218 21.49 10.27 -13.35
CA LEU A 218 22.59 9.31 -13.19
C LEU A 218 23.85 9.76 -13.92
N TYR A 219 23.72 10.23 -15.17
CA TYR A 219 24.83 10.80 -15.93
C TYR A 219 25.49 11.95 -15.17
N GLU A 220 24.70 12.87 -14.60
CA GLU A 220 25.23 14.00 -13.85
C GLU A 220 25.92 13.58 -12.56
N MET A 221 25.39 12.59 -11.83
CA MET A 221 26.06 12.05 -10.64
C MET A 221 27.43 11.44 -10.97
N LEU A 222 27.57 10.81 -12.15
CA LEU A 222 28.82 10.20 -12.61
C LEU A 222 29.81 11.21 -13.21
N ALA A 223 29.36 12.03 -14.16
CA ALA A 223 30.21 12.97 -14.91
C ALA A 223 30.50 14.27 -14.13
N GLY A 224 29.58 14.65 -13.26
CA GLY A 224 29.51 15.93 -12.58
C GLY A 224 28.94 17.09 -13.39
N LYS A 225 28.37 16.79 -14.56
CA LYS A 225 27.70 17.72 -15.47
C LYS A 225 26.63 16.96 -16.25
N VAL A 226 25.62 17.68 -16.73
CA VAL A 226 24.58 17.12 -17.62
C VAL A 226 25.17 16.69 -18.98
N PRO A 227 24.55 15.72 -19.68
CA PRO A 227 25.05 15.24 -20.99
C PRO A 227 24.92 16.30 -22.09
N PHE A 228 23.90 17.16 -22.01
CA PHE A 228 23.64 18.18 -23.02
C PHE A 228 23.56 19.56 -22.39
N ASP A 229 24.43 20.46 -22.85
CA ASP A 229 24.46 21.86 -22.45
C ASP A 229 24.61 22.77 -23.67
N ALA A 230 23.99 23.95 -23.64
CA ALA A 230 24.02 24.94 -24.72
C ALA A 230 23.52 26.32 -24.23
N ASP A 231 23.85 27.38 -24.98
CA ASP A 231 23.52 28.76 -24.64
C ASP A 231 22.00 29.07 -24.63
N THR A 232 21.17 28.21 -25.23
CA THR A 232 19.72 28.42 -25.31
C THR A 232 18.95 27.16 -24.95
N SER A 233 17.80 27.32 -24.27
CA SER A 233 16.90 26.22 -23.92
C SER A 233 16.47 25.39 -25.12
N MET A 234 16.18 26.03 -26.26
CA MET A 234 15.81 25.34 -27.49
C MET A 234 16.97 24.48 -28.04
N ALA A 235 18.21 24.96 -27.96
CA ALA A 235 19.36 24.17 -28.35
C ALA A 235 19.53 22.93 -27.45
N ILE A 236 19.33 23.07 -26.14
CA ILE A 236 19.36 21.92 -25.21
C ILE A 236 18.29 20.89 -25.58
N LEU A 237 17.05 21.31 -25.83
CA LEU A 237 15.97 20.40 -26.26
C LEU A 237 16.32 19.68 -27.58
N LEU A 238 16.87 20.39 -28.57
CA LEU A 238 17.29 19.77 -29.83
C LEU A 238 18.37 18.71 -29.61
N LYS A 239 19.30 18.92 -28.68
CA LYS A 239 20.29 17.91 -28.29
C LYS A 239 19.65 16.67 -27.68
N HIS A 240 18.69 16.84 -26.76
CA HIS A 240 17.93 15.70 -26.23
C HIS A 240 17.21 14.92 -27.33
N ILE A 241 16.67 15.60 -28.34
CA ILE A 241 15.96 14.97 -29.47
C ILE A 241 16.91 14.24 -30.44
N GLN A 242 18.10 14.77 -30.70
CA GLN A 242 18.92 14.37 -31.86
C GLN A 242 20.30 13.81 -31.50
N GLU A 243 20.99 14.37 -30.51
CA GLU A 243 22.39 14.04 -30.24
C GLU A 243 22.51 12.84 -29.29
N PRO A 244 23.34 11.82 -29.56
CA PRO A 244 23.64 10.78 -28.59
C PRO A 244 24.34 11.38 -27.36
N PRO A 245 24.15 10.81 -26.15
CA PRO A 245 24.85 11.30 -24.96
C PRO A 245 26.38 11.20 -25.15
N PRO A 246 27.16 12.23 -24.75
CA PRO A 246 28.61 12.14 -24.83
C PRO A 246 29.14 11.06 -23.88
N PRO A 247 30.15 10.26 -24.27
CA PRO A 247 30.74 9.29 -23.36
C PRO A 247 31.42 9.98 -22.17
N ILE A 248 31.42 9.34 -21.00
CA ILE A 248 32.10 9.85 -19.80
C ILE A 248 33.55 9.32 -19.79
N ASP A 249 34.52 10.23 -19.81
CA ASP A 249 35.94 9.87 -19.77
C ASP A 249 36.28 9.07 -18.50
N GLY A 250 36.87 7.90 -18.67
CA GLY A 250 37.29 7.03 -17.56
C GLY A 250 36.18 6.17 -16.94
N LEU A 251 34.96 6.23 -17.47
CA LEU A 251 33.86 5.35 -17.06
C LEU A 251 34.04 3.94 -17.67
N PRO A 252 33.81 2.85 -16.91
CA PRO A 252 33.77 1.50 -17.46
C PRO A 252 32.77 1.38 -18.62
N GLY A 253 33.13 0.59 -19.64
CA GLY A 253 32.28 0.41 -20.82
C GLY A 253 30.91 -0.19 -20.48
N SER A 254 30.83 -1.05 -19.47
CA SER A 254 29.57 -1.59 -18.94
C SER A 254 28.64 -0.47 -18.45
N LEU A 255 29.17 0.48 -17.68
CA LEU A 255 28.39 1.62 -17.17
C LEU A 255 28.02 2.60 -18.27
N GLN A 256 28.87 2.77 -19.30
CA GLN A 256 28.52 3.57 -20.47
C GLN A 256 27.32 2.95 -21.21
N LEU A 257 27.27 1.63 -21.38
CA LEU A 257 26.13 0.95 -22.01
C LEU A 257 24.82 1.15 -21.24
N VAL A 258 24.89 1.18 -19.89
CA VAL A 258 23.72 1.49 -19.04
C VAL A 258 23.20 2.90 -19.34
N LEU A 259 24.09 3.89 -19.39
CA LEU A 259 23.72 5.27 -19.74
C LEU A 259 23.18 5.39 -21.16
N ASP A 260 23.80 4.72 -22.12
CA ASP A 260 23.39 4.76 -23.52
C ASP A 260 21.97 4.21 -23.70
N ARG A 261 21.63 3.11 -22.99
CA ARG A 261 20.28 2.52 -22.99
C ARG A 261 19.27 3.40 -22.27
N ALA A 262 19.60 3.93 -21.09
CA ALA A 262 18.71 4.83 -20.34
C ALA A 262 18.38 6.11 -21.13
N LEU A 263 19.37 6.62 -21.88
CA LEU A 263 19.29 7.85 -22.68
C LEU A 263 18.94 7.59 -24.15
N ALA A 264 18.46 6.40 -24.49
CA ALA A 264 18.00 6.08 -25.83
C ALA A 264 16.87 7.03 -26.27
N LYS A 265 16.93 7.47 -27.53
CA LYS A 265 16.00 8.50 -28.02
C LYS A 265 14.59 7.97 -28.21
N ASN A 266 14.48 6.71 -28.62
CA ASN A 266 13.24 5.97 -28.72
C ASN A 266 12.89 5.39 -27.34
N PRO A 267 11.72 5.69 -26.74
CA PRO A 267 11.30 5.11 -25.47
C PRO A 267 11.29 3.58 -25.46
N ALA A 268 11.02 2.93 -26.60
CA ALA A 268 11.01 1.47 -26.71
C ALA A 268 12.39 0.80 -26.61
N GLU A 269 13.47 1.57 -26.77
CA GLU A 269 14.85 1.08 -26.65
C GLU A 269 15.40 1.25 -25.23
N ARG A 270 14.64 1.90 -24.34
CA ARG A 270 15.03 2.11 -22.93
C ARG A 270 14.74 0.86 -22.10
N TYR A 271 15.01 0.97 -20.80
CA TYR A 271 14.59 0.01 -19.79
C TYR A 271 13.06 -0.04 -19.69
N GLY A 272 12.52 -1.24 -19.44
CA GLY A 272 11.10 -1.53 -19.29
C GLY A 272 10.52 -1.09 -17.95
N SER A 273 11.35 -0.93 -16.92
CA SER A 273 11.01 -0.44 -15.57
C SER A 273 12.19 0.31 -14.93
N ALA A 274 11.96 0.99 -13.80
CA ALA A 274 13.04 1.63 -13.05
C ALA A 274 13.94 0.56 -12.38
N GLN A 275 13.36 -0.56 -11.98
CA GLN A 275 14.07 -1.71 -11.43
C GLN A 275 15.09 -2.32 -12.40
N GLU A 276 14.74 -2.46 -13.68
CA GLU A 276 15.67 -2.98 -14.70
C GLU A 276 16.89 -2.06 -14.86
N LEU A 277 16.69 -0.73 -14.81
CA LEU A 277 17.77 0.25 -14.83
C LEU A 277 18.68 0.14 -13.60
N LEU A 278 18.10 -0.07 -12.40
CA LEU A 278 18.86 -0.26 -11.17
C LEU A 278 19.76 -1.50 -11.27
N PHE A 279 19.19 -2.65 -11.65
CA PHE A 279 19.94 -3.90 -11.73
C PHE A 279 21.08 -3.80 -12.76
N ALA A 280 20.82 -3.19 -13.91
CA ALA A 280 21.85 -2.96 -14.91
C ALA A 280 22.98 -2.05 -14.38
N PHE A 281 22.66 -1.01 -13.60
CA PHE A 281 23.65 -0.15 -12.98
C PHE A 281 24.49 -0.89 -11.92
N LEU A 282 23.85 -1.69 -11.06
CA LEU A 282 24.50 -2.45 -10.00
C LEU A 282 25.47 -3.49 -10.59
N ASP A 283 25.01 -4.28 -11.55
CA ASP A 283 25.84 -5.26 -12.28
C ASP A 283 27.03 -4.59 -12.96
N ALA A 284 26.79 -3.51 -13.72
CA ALA A 284 27.85 -2.76 -14.39
C ALA A 284 28.87 -2.12 -13.44
N SER A 285 28.47 -1.87 -12.18
CA SER A 285 29.31 -1.33 -11.10
C SER A 285 30.00 -2.40 -10.25
N ASN A 286 29.76 -3.70 -10.52
CA ASN A 286 30.14 -4.82 -9.63
C ASN A 286 29.64 -4.63 -8.19
N LEU A 287 28.41 -4.10 -8.03
CA LEU A 287 27.72 -3.97 -6.76
C LEU A 287 26.57 -4.98 -6.71
N THR A 288 26.28 -5.49 -5.54
CA THR A 288 25.07 -6.30 -5.29
C THR A 288 23.99 -5.46 -4.61
N LEU A 289 22.74 -5.92 -4.63
CA LEU A 289 21.68 -5.30 -3.84
C LEU A 289 22.03 -5.28 -2.33
N SER A 290 22.78 -6.27 -1.84
CA SER A 290 23.30 -6.31 -0.47
C SER A 290 24.36 -5.23 -0.17
N ASP A 291 25.01 -4.65 -1.18
CA ASP A 291 25.99 -3.56 -1.03
C ASP A 291 25.34 -2.17 -0.90
N VAL A 292 24.02 -2.11 -1.06
CA VAL A 292 23.21 -0.91 -1.06
C VAL A 292 22.12 -1.06 0.00
N PRO A 293 22.04 -0.19 1.04
CA PRO A 293 20.93 -0.22 1.98
C PRO A 293 19.61 0.03 1.23
N ILE A 294 18.78 -1.01 1.08
CA ILE A 294 17.44 -0.87 0.53
C ILE A 294 16.57 -0.33 1.67
N SER A 295 15.93 0.82 1.46
CA SER A 295 14.73 1.13 2.24
C SER A 295 13.66 0.15 1.77
N HIS A 296 13.31 -0.82 2.62
CA HIS A 296 12.27 -1.82 2.34
C HIS A 296 11.00 -1.16 1.78
N PRO A 297 10.27 -1.82 0.85
CA PRO A 297 8.91 -1.41 0.53
C PRO A 297 8.11 -1.28 1.82
N PHE A 298 7.42 -0.15 1.95
CA PHE A 298 6.73 0.25 3.18
C PHE A 298 5.63 -0.76 3.51
N SER A 299 5.86 -1.54 4.59
CA SER A 299 4.81 -2.06 5.45
C SER A 299 4.15 -0.87 6.15
N ASP A 300 2.84 -0.69 5.99
CA ASP A 300 2.09 0.48 6.44
C ASP A 300 1.80 0.45 7.96
N ALA A 301 2.81 0.09 8.77
CA ALA A 301 2.66 -0.15 10.20
C ALA A 301 3.56 0.73 11.08
N ARG A 302 3.83 2.01 10.74
CA ARG A 302 4.47 2.95 11.71
C ARG A 302 3.99 4.40 11.61
N ILE A 303 2.72 4.64 11.91
CA ILE A 303 2.29 5.87 12.61
C ILE A 303 1.33 5.50 13.75
N SER A 304 1.78 4.67 14.71
CA SER A 304 1.21 4.66 16.06
C SER A 304 2.10 3.91 17.06
N SER A 305 3.18 4.55 17.53
CA SER A 305 3.84 4.17 18.79
C SER A 305 4.63 5.34 19.36
N GLY A 306 3.91 6.43 19.63
CA GLY A 306 4.43 7.65 20.24
C GLY A 306 3.74 8.04 21.54
N LEU A 307 3.07 7.10 22.23
CA LEU A 307 2.56 7.28 23.59
C LEU A 307 2.67 5.94 24.31
N GLU A 308 3.76 5.73 25.05
CA GLU A 308 3.71 5.58 26.52
C GLU A 308 5.06 5.10 27.10
N SER A 309 5.47 5.82 28.15
CA SER A 309 6.24 5.37 29.31
C SER A 309 7.70 4.90 29.16
N ARG A 310 8.63 5.83 29.42
CA ARG A 310 9.84 5.51 30.20
C ARG A 310 10.04 6.53 31.33
N SER A 311 9.46 6.17 32.47
CA SER A 311 9.90 6.62 33.79
C SER A 311 11.28 6.03 34.07
N THR A 312 12.32 6.87 34.12
CA THR A 312 13.57 6.54 34.80
C THR A 312 14.03 7.74 35.63
N LEU A 313 14.05 7.53 36.95
CA LEU A 313 14.59 8.45 37.95
C LEU A 313 16.12 8.57 37.79
N PRO A 314 16.73 9.75 38.03
CA PRO A 314 18.18 9.87 38.21
C PRO A 314 18.61 9.54 39.66
N PRO A 315 19.89 9.17 39.89
CA PRO A 315 20.35 8.61 41.16
C PRO A 315 20.62 9.69 42.23
N THR A 316 20.41 9.29 43.48
CA THR A 316 20.66 10.03 44.72
C THR A 316 22.17 10.12 45.05
N PRO A 317 22.70 11.27 45.53
CA PRO A 317 23.93 11.33 46.33
C PRO A 317 23.66 11.34 47.85
N PRO A 318 24.62 10.97 48.70
CA PRO A 318 24.35 10.56 50.08
C PRO A 318 24.20 11.71 51.08
N ALA A 319 23.59 11.35 52.22
CA ALA A 319 23.13 12.20 53.30
C ALA A 319 24.21 12.96 54.09
N GLY A 320 23.85 14.15 54.58
CA GLY A 320 24.59 14.88 55.61
C GLY A 320 23.88 16.14 56.13
N SER A 321 23.23 16.00 57.30
CA SER A 321 23.08 17.01 58.37
C SER A 321 22.11 18.22 58.25
N THR A 322 21.04 18.14 59.07
CA THR A 322 20.45 19.16 59.99
C THR A 322 19.73 20.43 59.47
N ALA A 323 18.49 20.58 59.96
CA ALA A 323 17.49 21.67 59.84
C ALA A 323 17.91 23.06 60.40
N PRO A 324 17.08 24.15 60.45
CA PRO A 324 15.65 24.31 60.08
C PRO A 324 15.19 25.62 59.35
N ALA A 325 14.01 25.51 58.73
CA ALA A 325 12.88 26.46 58.55
C ALA A 325 13.04 28.00 58.36
N ALA A 326 12.43 28.50 57.27
CA ALA A 326 11.76 29.81 57.18
C ALA A 326 10.51 29.70 56.23
N PRO A 327 9.41 30.45 56.47
CA PRO A 327 8.10 30.15 55.85
C PRO A 327 7.92 30.79 54.46
N PRO A 328 7.09 30.20 53.56
CA PRO A 328 6.71 30.85 52.31
C PRO A 328 5.59 31.88 52.52
N ARG A 329 5.72 33.01 51.82
CA ARG A 329 4.71 34.08 51.73
C ARG A 329 3.52 33.64 50.88
N SER A 330 2.33 33.86 51.41
CA SER A 330 1.02 33.63 50.81
C SER A 330 0.61 34.72 49.81
N ILE A 331 0.06 34.33 48.66
CA ILE A 331 -0.86 35.15 47.84
C ILE A 331 -2.04 34.25 47.42
N PRO A 332 -3.31 34.64 47.65
CA PRO A 332 -4.48 33.76 47.52
C PRO A 332 -5.02 33.67 46.08
N PHE A 333 -5.38 32.45 45.66
CA PHE A 333 -6.06 32.16 44.40
C PHE A 333 -7.56 31.88 44.68
N TRP A 334 -8.39 32.92 44.59
CA TRP A 334 -9.85 32.84 44.47
C TRP A 334 -10.20 33.95 43.47
N PRO A 335 -10.55 33.66 42.20
CA PRO A 335 -11.82 33.02 41.83
C PRO A 335 -11.78 32.20 40.50
N VAL A 336 -11.92 30.87 40.55
CA VAL A 336 -12.26 30.07 39.34
C VAL A 336 -13.41 29.08 39.60
N ALA A 337 -13.70 28.75 40.87
CA ALA A 337 -14.77 27.82 41.24
C ALA A 337 -16.20 28.38 41.11
N ALA A 338 -16.38 29.71 40.96
CA ALA A 338 -17.72 30.32 40.89
C ALA A 338 -18.33 30.35 39.48
N VAL A 339 -17.51 30.19 38.42
CA VAL A 339 -17.99 30.26 37.03
C VAL A 339 -18.45 28.90 36.52
N ILE A 340 -17.87 27.80 37.03
CA ILE A 340 -18.21 26.44 36.61
C ILE A 340 -19.54 25.98 37.26
N ALA A 341 -19.84 26.40 38.49
CA ALA A 341 -21.07 25.99 39.19
C ALA A 341 -22.37 26.61 38.63
N VAL A 342 -22.28 27.76 37.95
CA VAL A 342 -23.46 28.44 37.35
C VAL A 342 -23.79 27.87 35.97
N LEU A 343 -22.78 27.36 35.23
CA LEU A 343 -22.99 26.76 33.91
C LEU A 343 -23.50 25.32 33.98
N THR A 344 -23.17 24.57 35.04
CA THR A 344 -23.67 23.21 35.25
C THR A 344 -25.12 23.15 35.75
N LEU A 345 -25.62 24.20 36.42
CA LEU A 345 -27.00 24.28 36.91
C LEU A 345 -28.01 24.71 35.83
N ALA A 346 -27.56 25.30 34.72
CA ALA A 346 -28.42 25.71 33.60
C ALA A 346 -28.69 24.57 32.59
N ALA A 347 -27.79 23.58 32.48
CA ALA A 347 -27.92 22.46 31.52
C ALA A 347 -28.85 21.34 32.00
N VAL A 348 -29.03 21.17 33.32
CA VAL A 348 -29.85 20.07 33.90
C VAL A 348 -31.35 20.42 33.96
N ALA A 349 -31.72 21.69 33.78
CA ALA A 349 -33.11 22.13 33.79
C ALA A 349 -33.84 22.02 32.42
N PHE A 350 -33.13 21.72 31.32
CA PHE A 350 -33.69 21.80 29.96
C PHE A 350 -34.02 20.45 29.29
N PHE A 351 -33.58 19.31 29.86
CA PHE A 351 -33.82 17.98 29.27
C PHE A 351 -34.34 16.94 30.29
N TRP A 352 -35.37 17.30 31.05
CA TRP A 352 -36.11 16.35 31.90
C TRP A 352 -37.48 16.02 31.29
N PRO A 353 -37.70 14.85 30.68
CA PRO A 353 -39.03 14.37 30.34
C PRO A 353 -39.72 13.80 31.58
N ARG A 354 -41.01 14.14 31.75
CA ARG A 354 -41.89 13.61 32.81
C ARG A 354 -42.60 12.34 32.34
N GLN A 355 -42.90 11.47 33.31
CA GLN A 355 -43.79 10.30 33.32
C GLN A 355 -43.10 8.98 32.92
N GLY A 356 -43.32 7.84 33.58
CA GLY A 356 -44.19 7.45 34.69
C GLY A 356 -43.78 6.04 35.16
N ALA A 357 -44.05 5.73 36.42
CA ALA A 357 -43.54 4.55 37.12
C ALA A 357 -44.25 3.25 36.74
N GLU A 358 -43.49 2.15 36.61
CA GLU A 358 -43.97 0.80 36.91
C GLU A 358 -42.81 -0.11 37.38
N ALA A 359 -43.16 -1.06 38.24
CA ALA A 359 -42.31 -1.65 39.26
C ALA A 359 -41.41 -2.83 38.78
N LEU A 360 -40.26 -2.98 39.43
CA LEU A 360 -39.31 -4.09 39.30
C LEU A 360 -39.83 -5.38 39.94
N PRO A 361 -39.45 -6.56 39.41
CA PRO A 361 -39.21 -7.75 40.21
C PRO A 361 -37.73 -8.18 40.22
N THR A 362 -37.35 -8.74 41.35
CA THR A 362 -36.06 -9.24 41.86
C THR A 362 -35.51 -10.51 41.17
N PRO A 363 -34.23 -10.88 41.39
CA PRO A 363 -33.52 -11.91 40.64
C PRO A 363 -33.76 -13.33 41.14
N VAL A 364 -33.59 -14.32 40.27
CA VAL A 364 -33.56 -15.76 40.57
C VAL A 364 -32.26 -16.34 40.01
N PRO A 365 -31.57 -17.26 40.73
CA PRO A 365 -30.16 -17.58 40.49
C PRO A 365 -29.93 -18.74 39.51
N SER A 366 -28.74 -18.76 38.92
CA SER A 366 -28.17 -19.87 38.15
C SER A 366 -28.00 -21.15 38.99
N PRO A 367 -28.14 -22.35 38.41
CA PRO A 367 -27.56 -23.57 38.97
C PRO A 367 -26.24 -23.95 38.28
N GLU A 368 -25.27 -24.28 39.12
CA GLU A 368 -24.04 -25.02 38.82
C GLU A 368 -24.29 -26.50 38.48
N ALA A 369 -23.21 -27.08 37.93
CA ALA A 369 -22.81 -28.50 37.96
C ALA A 369 -23.29 -29.33 36.75
N THR A 370 -22.51 -30.22 36.12
CA THR A 370 -21.28 -30.94 36.52
C THR A 370 -20.72 -31.61 35.26
N ILE A 371 -19.39 -31.75 35.15
CA ILE A 371 -18.71 -32.56 34.13
C ILE A 371 -18.72 -34.04 34.53
N PRO A 372 -18.97 -34.97 33.60
CA PRO A 372 -18.37 -36.30 33.65
C PRO A 372 -17.41 -36.52 32.47
N ILE A 373 -16.21 -37.01 32.79
CA ILE A 373 -15.19 -37.49 31.86
C ILE A 373 -15.50 -38.95 31.52
N ALA A 374 -15.52 -39.31 30.23
CA ALA A 374 -15.37 -40.68 29.73
C ALA A 374 -14.79 -40.68 28.31
N GLU A 375 -13.97 -41.70 28.03
CA GLU A 375 -12.95 -41.82 26.99
C GLU A 375 -13.46 -42.17 25.57
N THR A 376 -12.65 -41.80 24.57
CA THR A 376 -12.43 -42.45 23.25
C THR A 376 -13.61 -42.68 22.29
N HIS A 377 -13.64 -41.98 21.15
CA HIS A 377 -13.26 -42.47 19.81
C HIS A 377 -13.62 -41.42 18.74
N ALA A 378 -12.77 -41.32 17.71
CA ALA A 378 -12.97 -40.50 16.53
C ALA A 378 -14.27 -40.86 15.80
N ASP A 379 -15.12 -39.85 15.56
CA ASP A 379 -16.03 -39.80 14.41
C ASP A 379 -16.55 -38.36 14.23
N MET A 380 -16.42 -37.84 13.02
CA MET A 380 -16.96 -36.54 12.62
C MET A 380 -18.51 -36.60 12.61
N PRO A 381 -19.22 -35.59 13.14
CA PRO A 381 -20.67 -35.55 13.01
C PRO A 381 -21.06 -35.03 11.61
N THR A 382 -21.69 -35.91 10.84
CA THR A 382 -22.42 -35.60 9.62
C THR A 382 -23.67 -34.78 9.99
N ALA A 383 -23.74 -33.52 9.57
CA ALA A 383 -24.96 -32.72 9.67
C ALA A 383 -25.76 -32.86 8.37
N GLN A 384 -26.79 -33.72 8.39
CA GLN A 384 -27.88 -33.68 7.42
C GLN A 384 -28.81 -32.50 7.75
N PRO A 385 -29.24 -31.68 6.77
CA PRO A 385 -30.27 -30.69 7.01
C PRO A 385 -31.67 -31.34 6.92
N ASP A 386 -32.37 -31.40 8.05
CA ASP A 386 -33.83 -31.55 8.10
C ASP A 386 -34.47 -30.23 7.63
N ALA A 387 -35.22 -30.28 6.52
CA ALA A 387 -36.09 -29.20 6.09
C ALA A 387 -37.45 -29.74 5.65
N GLU A 388 -38.33 -29.94 6.62
CA GLU A 388 -39.78 -29.96 6.43
C GLU A 388 -40.35 -28.64 6.95
N ALA A 389 -40.41 -27.62 6.09
CA ALA A 389 -41.27 -26.45 6.24
C ALA A 389 -41.31 -25.66 4.93
N THR A 390 -42.35 -25.89 4.14
CA THR A 390 -42.77 -25.04 3.02
C THR A 390 -43.29 -23.68 3.53
N PRO A 391 -42.87 -22.57 2.90
CA PRO A 391 -43.77 -21.45 2.65
C PRO A 391 -44.08 -21.38 1.15
N GLU A 392 -45.34 -21.06 0.87
CA GLU A 392 -45.95 -21.00 -0.45
C GLU A 392 -45.23 -20.04 -1.41
N ALA A 393 -45.11 -20.49 -2.66
CA ALA A 393 -44.59 -19.73 -3.78
C ALA A 393 -45.42 -18.45 -4.03
N GLY A 394 -44.77 -17.31 -3.80
CA GLY A 394 -45.06 -16.07 -4.51
C GLY A 394 -44.23 -16.05 -5.79
N ASP A 395 -44.92 -16.17 -6.91
CA ASP A 395 -44.43 -15.98 -8.28
C ASP A 395 -43.83 -14.57 -8.44
N ASP A 396 -42.50 -14.47 -8.48
CA ASP A 396 -41.74 -13.41 -9.16
C ASP A 396 -40.34 -13.95 -9.51
N GLY A 397 -40.03 -13.96 -10.80
CA GLY A 397 -39.03 -14.82 -11.43
C GLY A 397 -37.59 -14.67 -10.94
N MET A 398 -37.00 -15.82 -10.58
CA MET A 398 -35.56 -16.02 -10.47
C MET A 398 -35.13 -17.03 -11.54
N SER A 399 -33.95 -16.79 -12.15
CA SER A 399 -33.26 -17.59 -13.18
C SER A 399 -33.65 -17.39 -14.66
N ASP A 400 -33.31 -16.23 -15.21
CA ASP A 400 -32.79 -16.21 -16.59
C ASP A 400 -31.26 -16.38 -16.48
N THR A 401 -30.78 -17.62 -16.64
CA THR A 401 -29.35 -17.90 -16.77
C THR A 401 -28.83 -17.13 -17.98
N MET A 402 -28.03 -16.09 -17.73
CA MET A 402 -27.45 -15.29 -18.80
C MET A 402 -26.54 -16.18 -19.66
N SER A 403 -26.55 -15.94 -20.97
CA SER A 403 -25.54 -16.54 -21.86
C SER A 403 -24.14 -16.12 -21.40
N ALA A 404 -23.15 -17.01 -21.52
CA ALA A 404 -21.74 -16.69 -21.31
C ALA A 404 -21.28 -15.50 -22.17
N ASP A 405 -21.93 -15.28 -23.31
CA ASP A 405 -21.62 -14.19 -24.26
C ASP A 405 -22.35 -12.86 -23.95
N ALA A 406 -22.97 -12.72 -22.76
CA ALA A 406 -23.65 -11.49 -22.40
C ALA A 406 -22.67 -10.30 -22.39
N PRO A 407 -22.97 -9.17 -23.05
CA PRO A 407 -22.10 -8.01 -23.04
C PRO A 407 -21.96 -7.46 -21.61
N THR A 408 -20.74 -7.10 -21.24
CA THR A 408 -20.42 -6.46 -19.96
C THR A 408 -20.18 -4.97 -20.18
N PHE A 409 -20.65 -4.15 -19.24
CA PHE A 409 -20.60 -2.68 -19.33
C PHE A 409 -19.59 -2.06 -18.37
N GLY A 410 -18.72 -2.89 -17.79
CA GLY A 410 -17.78 -2.46 -16.77
C GLY A 410 -17.40 -3.58 -15.80
N ILE A 411 -16.56 -3.21 -14.85
CA ILE A 411 -16.07 -4.08 -13.78
C ILE A 411 -15.91 -3.26 -12.50
N LEU A 412 -16.31 -3.84 -11.37
CA LEU A 412 -15.91 -3.37 -10.06
C LEU A 412 -14.86 -4.30 -9.49
N ARG A 413 -13.75 -3.71 -9.04
CA ARG A 413 -12.63 -4.41 -8.40
C ARG A 413 -12.35 -3.82 -7.03
N PHE A 414 -12.02 -4.68 -6.08
CA PHE A 414 -11.58 -4.29 -4.75
C PHE A 414 -10.07 -4.09 -4.71
N TYR A 415 -9.62 -3.16 -3.88
CA TYR A 415 -8.22 -2.88 -3.62
C TYR A 415 -8.00 -2.67 -2.12
N SER A 416 -6.76 -2.84 -1.68
CA SER A 416 -6.33 -2.56 -0.31
C SER A 416 -5.48 -1.29 -0.30
N VAL A 417 -5.90 -0.28 0.46
CA VAL A 417 -5.20 1.02 0.59
C VAL A 417 -4.77 1.26 2.03
N ALA A 418 -5.70 1.28 2.98
CA ALA A 418 -5.42 1.47 4.41
C ALA A 418 -5.81 0.24 5.24
N GLY A 419 -6.76 -0.56 4.75
CA GLY A 419 -7.13 -1.87 5.27
C GLY A 419 -7.32 -2.89 4.14
N PHE A 420 -7.63 -4.13 4.49
CA PHE A 420 -7.82 -5.19 3.50
C PHE A 420 -9.15 -4.99 2.75
N LEU A 421 -9.12 -4.89 1.42
CA LEU A 421 -10.29 -4.66 0.56
C LEU A 421 -11.16 -3.46 1.00
N ASP A 422 -10.53 -2.35 1.36
CA ASP A 422 -11.21 -1.13 1.83
C ASP A 422 -11.55 -0.14 0.72
N GLU A 423 -11.06 -0.36 -0.50
CA GLU A 423 -11.40 0.43 -1.69
C GLU A 423 -12.15 -0.42 -2.72
N ALA A 424 -13.16 0.18 -3.36
CA ALA A 424 -13.82 -0.37 -4.52
C ALA A 424 -13.73 0.62 -5.69
N ILE A 425 -13.22 0.16 -6.83
CA ILE A 425 -13.12 0.96 -8.05
C ILE A 425 -14.02 0.34 -9.11
N LEU A 426 -15.02 1.10 -9.55
CA LEU A 426 -15.87 0.80 -10.68
C LEU A 426 -15.33 1.48 -11.93
N SER A 427 -15.04 0.70 -12.97
CA SER A 427 -14.72 1.18 -14.31
C SER A 427 -15.78 0.71 -15.28
N THR A 428 -16.37 1.60 -16.06
CA THR A 428 -17.43 1.26 -17.04
C THR A 428 -16.90 1.39 -18.45
N THR A 429 -17.38 0.53 -19.34
CA THR A 429 -17.02 0.50 -20.77
C THR A 429 -18.30 0.45 -21.60
N GLU A 430 -18.36 1.22 -22.68
CA GLU A 430 -19.51 1.26 -23.59
C GLU A 430 -20.85 1.57 -22.89
N LEU A 431 -20.81 2.30 -21.76
CA LEU A 431 -22.01 2.62 -21.00
C LEU A 431 -22.85 3.68 -21.74
N PRO A 432 -24.13 3.43 -22.06
CA PRO A 432 -24.97 4.38 -22.79
C PRO A 432 -25.16 5.70 -22.03
N GLN A 433 -25.15 6.84 -22.74
CA GLN A 433 -25.41 8.13 -22.07
C GLN A 433 -26.80 8.17 -21.45
N PRO A 434 -26.92 8.54 -20.15
CA PRO A 434 -28.22 8.70 -19.53
C PRO A 434 -28.99 9.87 -20.17
N GLY A 435 -30.32 9.85 -20.07
CA GLY A 435 -31.15 10.97 -20.56
C GLY A 435 -30.76 12.31 -19.92
N PRO A 436 -31.12 13.46 -20.54
CA PRO A 436 -30.66 14.78 -20.11
C PRO A 436 -30.97 15.09 -18.64
N ASP A 437 -32.11 14.59 -18.15
CA ASP A 437 -32.62 14.76 -16.78
C ASP A 437 -32.34 13.54 -15.90
N SER A 438 -31.37 12.69 -16.23
CA SER A 438 -31.03 11.51 -15.43
C SER A 438 -29.53 11.29 -15.34
N ARG A 439 -29.10 10.60 -14.28
CA ARG A 439 -27.70 10.23 -14.04
C ARG A 439 -27.64 8.80 -13.53
N TYR A 440 -26.51 8.14 -13.75
CA TYR A 440 -26.25 6.86 -13.12
C TYR A 440 -25.67 7.06 -11.73
N GLU A 441 -26.18 6.32 -10.76
CA GLU A 441 -25.60 6.24 -9.42
C GLU A 441 -25.27 4.79 -9.11
N ALA A 442 -24.07 4.54 -8.62
CA ALA A 442 -23.55 3.22 -8.31
C ALA A 442 -23.65 2.93 -6.81
N TRP A 443 -23.95 1.68 -6.48
CA TRP A 443 -24.25 1.25 -5.12
C TRP A 443 -23.58 -0.08 -4.79
N LEU A 444 -22.90 -0.14 -3.65
CA LEU A 444 -22.56 -1.41 -3.01
C LEU A 444 -23.74 -1.89 -2.18
N VAL A 445 -24.08 -3.16 -2.35
CA VAL A 445 -25.26 -3.77 -1.74
C VAL A 445 -24.84 -5.03 -0.96
N GLY A 446 -25.32 -5.07 0.28
CA GLY A 446 -25.26 -6.21 1.20
C GLY A 446 -26.65 -6.77 1.47
N ASP A 447 -26.74 -7.65 2.47
CA ASP A 447 -28.02 -8.28 2.83
C ASP A 447 -28.99 -7.30 3.50
N GLU A 448 -28.49 -6.47 4.41
CA GLU A 448 -29.30 -5.49 5.16
C GLU A 448 -28.84 -4.04 4.96
N VAL A 449 -27.78 -3.83 4.18
CA VAL A 449 -27.13 -2.52 4.04
C VAL A 449 -26.88 -2.18 2.58
N ARG A 450 -27.01 -0.90 2.24
CA ARG A 450 -26.69 -0.35 0.93
C ARG A 450 -25.88 0.92 1.09
N ARG A 451 -24.90 1.13 0.22
CA ARG A 451 -23.98 2.27 0.25
C ARG A 451 -23.83 2.86 -1.13
N SER A 452 -24.11 4.15 -1.27
CA SER A 452 -23.79 4.89 -2.50
C SER A 452 -22.27 4.94 -2.64
N LEU A 453 -21.78 4.48 -3.78
CA LEU A 453 -20.42 4.74 -4.26
C LEU A 453 -20.34 6.17 -4.83
N GLY A 454 -21.43 6.64 -5.41
CA GLY A 454 -21.62 8.01 -5.90
C GLY A 454 -22.18 8.04 -7.31
N VAL A 455 -22.36 9.27 -7.80
CA VAL A 455 -22.87 9.54 -9.15
C VAL A 455 -21.75 9.31 -10.15
N LEU A 456 -21.97 8.41 -11.11
CA LEU A 456 -21.01 8.18 -12.18
C LEU A 456 -20.85 9.47 -13.01
N PRO A 457 -19.61 9.84 -13.36
CA PRO A 457 -19.37 10.89 -14.34
C PRO A 457 -20.12 10.60 -15.63
N VAL A 458 -20.45 11.65 -16.38
CA VAL A 458 -21.01 11.46 -17.72
C VAL A 458 -20.00 10.64 -18.53
N PRO A 459 -20.41 9.48 -19.08
CA PRO A 459 -19.51 8.67 -19.90
C PRO A 459 -18.95 9.51 -21.05
N ASP A 460 -17.67 9.31 -21.36
CA ASP A 460 -17.01 10.01 -22.46
C ASP A 460 -17.51 9.53 -23.84
N ALA A 461 -16.86 9.97 -24.91
CA ALA A 461 -17.25 9.60 -26.27
C ALA A 461 -17.17 8.09 -26.54
N ASP A 462 -16.35 7.38 -25.77
CA ASP A 462 -16.13 5.93 -25.87
C ASP A 462 -16.95 5.15 -24.81
N GLY A 463 -17.84 5.84 -24.09
CA GLY A 463 -18.69 5.25 -23.05
C GLY A 463 -17.93 4.89 -21.77
N GLN A 464 -16.75 5.47 -21.56
CA GLN A 464 -15.93 5.23 -20.38
C GLN A 464 -16.31 6.18 -19.25
N ALA A 465 -16.46 5.63 -18.05
CA ALA A 465 -16.60 6.37 -16.81
C ALA A 465 -15.98 5.55 -15.67
N GLY A 466 -15.63 6.23 -14.58
CA GLY A 466 -15.01 5.58 -13.44
C GLY A 466 -15.39 6.25 -12.14
N LEU A 467 -15.41 5.45 -11.10
CA LEU A 467 -15.68 5.90 -9.75
C LEU A 467 -14.89 5.05 -8.75
N SER A 468 -14.28 5.70 -7.76
CA SER A 468 -13.59 5.05 -6.65
C SER A 468 -14.31 5.39 -5.35
N PHE A 469 -14.38 4.42 -4.46
CA PHE A 469 -14.87 4.57 -3.10
C PHE A 469 -13.88 3.94 -2.14
N LEU A 470 -13.34 4.74 -1.22
CA LEU A 470 -12.50 4.29 -0.13
C LEU A 470 -13.28 4.36 1.18
N ASP A 471 -13.30 3.27 1.95
CA ASP A 471 -13.78 3.31 3.33
C ASP A 471 -12.74 4.04 4.20
N GLU A 472 -13.05 5.28 4.58
CA GLU A 472 -12.14 6.12 5.36
C GLU A 472 -11.75 5.53 6.73
N GLN A 473 -12.46 4.50 7.21
CA GLN A 473 -12.14 3.78 8.43
C GLN A 473 -11.29 2.52 8.18
N GLY A 474 -10.90 2.25 6.93
CA GLY A 474 -10.10 1.08 6.53
C GLY A 474 -10.85 -0.23 6.71
N ARG A 475 -12.20 -0.21 6.70
CA ARG A 475 -12.99 -1.43 6.92
C ARG A 475 -13.05 -2.25 5.63
N ASN A 476 -12.86 -3.55 5.78
CA ASN A 476 -13.02 -4.50 4.68
C ASN A 476 -14.47 -4.47 4.15
N LEU A 477 -14.61 -4.08 2.88
CA LEU A 477 -15.90 -3.92 2.21
C LEU A 477 -16.61 -5.25 1.98
N LEU A 478 -15.86 -6.34 1.78
CA LEU A 478 -16.40 -7.68 1.53
C LEU A 478 -17.16 -8.26 2.75
N VAL A 479 -16.90 -7.73 3.94
CA VAL A 479 -17.65 -8.04 5.18
C VAL A 479 -19.14 -7.78 4.98
N ARG A 480 -19.49 -6.70 4.29
CA ARG A 480 -20.87 -6.22 4.20
C ARG A 480 -21.45 -6.26 2.79
N TYR A 481 -20.60 -6.15 1.77
CA TYR A 481 -21.04 -5.95 0.40
C TYR A 481 -20.63 -7.12 -0.47
N GLY A 482 -21.56 -7.62 -1.27
CA GLY A 482 -21.32 -8.71 -2.23
C GLY A 482 -21.99 -8.46 -3.58
N ARG A 483 -22.64 -7.31 -3.76
CA ARG A 483 -23.36 -6.94 -4.98
C ARG A 483 -23.09 -5.49 -5.36
N LEU A 484 -23.18 -5.23 -6.66
CA LEU A 484 -23.12 -3.91 -7.28
C LEU A 484 -24.44 -3.65 -8.00
N GLU A 485 -25.01 -2.47 -7.79
CA GLU A 485 -26.17 -2.00 -8.55
C GLU A 485 -25.90 -0.61 -9.11
N ILE A 486 -26.41 -0.34 -10.31
CA ILE A 486 -26.45 1.00 -10.90
C ILE A 486 -27.90 1.36 -11.17
N SER A 487 -28.34 2.45 -10.56
CA SER A 487 -29.67 3.03 -10.77
C SER A 487 -29.62 4.21 -11.73
N LEU A 488 -30.72 4.44 -12.45
CA LEU A 488 -30.93 5.64 -13.23
C LEU A 488 -31.79 6.63 -12.43
N GLU A 489 -31.16 7.68 -11.89
CA GLU A 489 -31.78 8.65 -10.99
C GLU A 489 -32.05 9.98 -11.68
N PRO A 490 -33.26 10.58 -11.54
CA PRO A 490 -33.54 11.91 -12.05
C PRO A 490 -32.91 13.03 -11.19
N ASN A 491 -32.74 12.76 -9.89
CA ASN A 491 -32.07 13.64 -8.95
C ASN A 491 -31.30 12.75 -7.97
N PRO A 492 -30.08 12.32 -8.33
CA PRO A 492 -29.29 11.41 -7.50
C PRO A 492 -29.06 12.02 -6.11
N ASP A 493 -29.24 11.21 -5.09
CA ASP A 493 -28.99 11.57 -3.71
C ASP A 493 -28.33 10.39 -2.99
N PRO A 494 -27.52 10.64 -1.95
CA PRO A 494 -26.81 9.56 -1.25
C PRO A 494 -27.73 8.74 -0.33
N ASN A 495 -29.06 8.80 -0.51
CA ASN A 495 -30.00 8.02 0.28
C ASN A 495 -29.89 6.55 -0.11
N PRO A 496 -29.70 5.61 0.84
CA PRO A 496 -29.59 4.18 0.53
C PRO A 496 -30.79 3.60 -0.22
N ASN A 497 -31.94 4.30 -0.24
CA ASN A 497 -33.10 3.92 -1.03
C ASN A 497 -33.08 4.65 -2.37
N SER A 498 -32.59 3.98 -3.41
CA SER A 498 -32.69 4.45 -4.80
C SER A 498 -34.14 4.77 -5.15
N SER A 499 -34.37 5.96 -5.69
CA SER A 499 -35.69 6.37 -6.21
C SER A 499 -35.88 5.94 -7.67
N GLY A 500 -34.78 5.60 -8.33
CA GLY A 500 -34.67 5.24 -9.72
C GLY A 500 -34.72 3.74 -9.99
N LYS A 501 -34.80 3.41 -11.28
CA LYS A 501 -34.82 2.01 -11.74
C LYS A 501 -33.39 1.46 -11.76
N ILE A 502 -33.16 0.28 -11.20
CA ILE A 502 -31.91 -0.47 -11.39
C ILE A 502 -31.82 -0.90 -12.85
N VAL A 503 -30.74 -0.46 -13.51
CA VAL A 503 -30.51 -0.64 -14.95
C VAL A 503 -29.30 -1.52 -15.23
N TYR A 504 -28.35 -1.58 -14.29
CA TYR A 504 -27.25 -2.52 -14.34
C TYR A 504 -27.00 -3.12 -12.96
N SER A 505 -26.51 -4.35 -12.91
CA SER A 505 -26.14 -5.00 -11.66
C SER A 505 -25.10 -6.10 -11.88
N SER A 506 -24.48 -6.49 -10.77
CA SER A 506 -23.55 -7.60 -10.67
C SER A 506 -23.47 -8.08 -9.21
N GLY A 507 -22.75 -9.16 -8.97
CA GLY A 507 -22.41 -9.61 -7.64
C GLY A 507 -21.48 -10.80 -7.64
N ILE A 508 -20.92 -11.08 -6.48
CA ILE A 508 -20.21 -12.34 -6.23
C ILE A 508 -21.26 -13.44 -6.08
N PRO A 509 -21.10 -14.59 -6.75
CA PRO A 509 -22.01 -15.72 -6.63
C PRO A 509 -22.28 -16.12 -5.16
N PRO A 510 -23.55 -16.17 -4.70
CA PRO A 510 -23.87 -16.33 -3.28
C PRO A 510 -23.36 -17.61 -2.62
N LEU A 511 -23.30 -18.75 -3.32
CA LEU A 511 -22.80 -20.00 -2.74
C LEU A 511 -21.28 -19.95 -2.61
N ALA A 512 -20.57 -19.44 -3.62
CA ALA A 512 -19.12 -19.22 -3.57
C ALA A 512 -18.69 -18.13 -2.56
N LEU A 513 -19.53 -17.12 -2.33
CA LEU A 513 -19.23 -15.97 -1.47
C LEU A 513 -18.87 -16.36 -0.04
N GLY A 514 -19.47 -17.41 0.52
CA GLY A 514 -19.14 -17.89 1.87
C GLY A 514 -17.67 -18.29 1.99
N HIS A 515 -17.19 -19.09 1.04
CA HIS A 515 -15.80 -19.54 1.02
C HIS A 515 -14.83 -18.42 0.68
N LEU A 516 -15.18 -17.56 -0.27
CA LEU A 516 -14.41 -16.35 -0.59
C LEU A 516 -14.28 -15.44 0.64
N ARG A 517 -15.33 -15.28 1.45
CA ARG A 517 -15.24 -14.51 2.69
C ARG A 517 -14.24 -15.11 3.66
N HIS A 518 -14.13 -16.42 3.82
CA HIS A 518 -13.13 -17.01 4.73
C HIS A 518 -11.68 -16.72 4.29
N LEU A 519 -11.44 -16.44 3.01
CA LEU A 519 -10.12 -16.00 2.53
C LEU A 519 -9.76 -14.59 3.05
N PHE A 520 -10.72 -13.66 3.07
CA PHE A 520 -10.46 -12.22 3.29
C PHE A 520 -11.00 -11.66 4.62
N VAL A 521 -11.98 -12.35 5.22
CA VAL A 521 -12.78 -11.89 6.34
C VAL A 521 -12.65 -12.89 7.49
N GLY A 522 -12.60 -12.35 8.69
CA GLY A 522 -12.56 -13.12 9.93
C GLY A 522 -13.69 -14.12 10.12
N PHE A 523 -13.33 -15.30 10.63
CA PHE A 523 -14.27 -16.36 11.01
C PHE A 523 -13.70 -17.18 12.17
N SER A 524 -14.55 -17.96 12.83
CA SER A 524 -14.25 -18.57 14.13
C SER A 524 -13.20 -19.68 14.13
N GLU A 525 -12.77 -20.16 12.97
CA GLU A 525 -11.82 -21.27 12.86
C GLU A 525 -10.36 -20.80 12.84
N THR A 526 -10.11 -19.49 12.72
CA THR A 526 -8.76 -18.90 12.77
C THR A 526 -8.54 -18.10 14.07
N PRO A 527 -7.31 -18.07 14.60
CA PRO A 527 -6.98 -17.20 15.72
C PRO A 527 -7.24 -15.73 15.40
N GLY A 528 -7.73 -14.99 16.40
CA GLY A 528 -8.06 -13.58 16.24
C GLY A 528 -9.22 -13.28 15.27
N GLU A 529 -9.92 -14.31 14.78
CA GLU A 529 -10.97 -14.20 13.77
C GLU A 529 -10.48 -13.36 12.57
N ILE A 530 -9.41 -13.81 11.91
CA ILE A 530 -8.86 -13.18 10.69
C ILE A 530 -9.07 -14.06 9.46
N GLY A 531 -9.08 -13.45 8.27
CA GLY A 531 -9.15 -14.20 7.01
C GLY A 531 -7.90 -15.04 6.77
N LEU A 532 -8.04 -16.15 6.05
CA LEU A 532 -6.93 -17.07 5.79
C LEU A 532 -5.76 -16.41 5.06
N LEU A 533 -6.04 -15.58 4.05
CA LEU A 533 -5.00 -14.85 3.30
C LEU A 533 -4.34 -13.75 4.14
N VAL A 534 -5.07 -13.16 5.09
CA VAL A 534 -4.54 -12.14 6.01
C VAL A 534 -3.55 -12.78 6.98
N GLY A 535 -3.90 -13.94 7.52
CA GLY A 535 -3.01 -14.70 8.40
C GLY A 535 -1.81 -15.27 7.66
N LEU A 536 -2.02 -15.79 6.44
CA LEU A 536 -0.96 -16.23 5.53
C LEU A 536 0.05 -15.11 5.26
N GLU A 537 -0.45 -13.92 4.84
CA GLU A 537 0.39 -12.76 4.57
C GLU A 537 1.21 -12.35 5.80
N SER A 538 0.53 -12.24 6.94
CA SER A 538 1.18 -11.87 8.21
C SER A 538 2.31 -12.84 8.59
N HIS A 539 2.09 -14.15 8.48
CA HIS A 539 3.08 -15.15 8.85
C HIS A 539 4.26 -15.23 7.87
N VAL A 540 4.03 -15.10 6.56
CA VAL A 540 5.12 -15.04 5.58
C VAL A 540 6.00 -13.80 5.82
N LEU A 541 5.40 -12.66 6.16
CA LEU A 541 6.16 -11.44 6.52
C LEU A 541 6.98 -11.63 7.80
N LEU A 542 6.41 -12.26 8.83
CA LEU A 542 7.14 -12.60 10.07
C LEU A 542 8.32 -13.55 9.80
N VAL A 543 8.11 -14.57 8.97
CA VAL A 543 9.17 -15.48 8.54
C VAL A 543 10.30 -14.73 7.82
N ASN A 544 9.96 -13.80 6.91
CA ASN A 544 10.95 -12.95 6.25
C ASN A 544 11.72 -12.05 7.22
N GLU A 545 11.02 -11.42 8.17
CA GLU A 545 11.67 -10.59 9.19
C GLU A 545 12.66 -11.41 10.03
N HIS A 546 12.23 -12.57 10.54
CA HIS A 546 13.07 -13.38 11.42
C HIS A 546 14.22 -14.08 10.67
N THR A 547 14.06 -14.41 9.38
CA THR A 547 15.19 -14.91 8.57
C THR A 547 16.25 -13.83 8.32
N GLN A 548 15.84 -12.57 8.16
CA GLN A 548 16.79 -11.45 8.11
C GLN A 548 17.48 -11.23 9.46
N LEU A 549 16.74 -11.29 10.57
CA LEU A 549 17.30 -11.16 11.91
C LEU A 549 18.28 -12.29 12.27
N MET A 550 18.07 -13.52 11.76
CA MET A 550 19.07 -14.59 11.85
C MET A 550 20.40 -14.18 11.18
N LEU A 551 20.35 -13.58 9.99
CA LEU A 551 21.55 -13.12 9.29
C LEU A 551 22.25 -11.99 10.04
N ASP A 552 21.48 -11.05 10.58
CA ASP A 552 22.02 -9.93 11.37
C ASP A 552 22.69 -10.43 12.65
N ALA A 553 22.09 -11.39 13.35
CA ALA A 553 22.66 -12.03 14.53
C ALA A 553 23.96 -12.79 14.20
N TYR A 554 23.99 -13.53 13.08
CA TYR A 554 25.21 -14.20 12.61
C TYR A 554 26.33 -13.19 12.34
N GLN A 555 26.02 -12.06 11.69
CA GLN A 555 27.01 -10.99 11.42
C GLN A 555 27.51 -10.30 12.68
N ALA A 556 26.69 -10.28 13.74
CA ALA A 556 27.03 -9.75 15.04
C ALA A 556 27.82 -10.72 15.93
N ASP A 557 28.16 -11.92 15.43
CA ASP A 557 28.79 -13.00 16.20
C ASP A 557 27.91 -13.46 17.39
N ASP A 558 26.58 -13.41 17.20
CA ASP A 558 25.57 -13.74 18.22
C ASP A 558 24.86 -15.07 17.90
N LEU A 559 25.42 -16.18 18.38
CA LEU A 559 24.85 -17.51 18.23
C LEU A 559 23.47 -17.64 18.92
N ALA A 560 23.28 -16.98 20.05
CA ALA A 560 22.01 -17.06 20.77
C ALA A 560 20.91 -16.39 19.96
N GLY A 561 21.18 -15.20 19.40
CA GLY A 561 20.27 -14.52 18.48
C GLY A 561 19.94 -15.35 17.23
N VAL A 562 20.92 -16.04 16.63
CA VAL A 562 20.66 -16.93 15.48
C VAL A 562 19.67 -18.04 15.85
N ARG A 563 19.88 -18.70 17.00
CA ARG A 563 19.02 -19.82 17.44
C ARG A 563 17.63 -19.34 17.84
N LEU A 564 17.52 -18.19 18.52
CA LEU A 564 16.27 -17.53 18.85
C LEU A 564 15.43 -17.24 17.59
N HIS A 565 16.05 -16.65 16.58
CA HIS A 565 15.33 -16.32 15.35
C HIS A 565 15.04 -17.55 14.49
N ALA A 566 15.88 -18.60 14.54
CA ALA A 566 15.57 -19.90 13.92
C ALA A 566 14.35 -20.56 14.56
N GLU A 567 14.23 -20.50 15.88
CA GLU A 567 13.05 -20.95 16.62
C GLU A 567 11.80 -20.18 16.22
N ALA A 568 11.89 -18.85 16.20
CA ALA A 568 10.78 -17.99 15.82
C ALA A 568 10.25 -18.28 14.41
N VAL A 569 11.15 -18.50 13.44
CA VAL A 569 10.78 -18.93 12.09
C VAL A 569 10.09 -20.29 12.11
N TYR A 570 10.67 -21.27 12.82
CA TYR A 570 10.09 -22.61 12.87
C TYR A 570 8.69 -22.62 13.48
N ASN A 571 8.51 -21.95 14.62
CA ASN A 571 7.24 -21.89 15.33
C ASN A 571 6.16 -21.15 14.51
N ALA A 572 6.52 -20.09 13.80
CA ALA A 572 5.62 -19.39 12.87
C ALA A 572 5.23 -20.26 11.65
N LEU A 573 6.10 -21.19 11.22
CA LEU A 573 5.78 -22.12 10.13
C LEU A 573 4.81 -23.22 10.58
N VAL A 574 5.05 -23.85 11.74
CA VAL A 574 4.34 -25.08 12.11
C VAL A 574 3.13 -24.87 13.02
N GLY A 575 3.09 -23.78 13.79
CA GLY A 575 2.01 -23.51 14.75
C GLY A 575 2.11 -24.33 16.05
N SER A 576 1.34 -23.90 17.05
CA SER A 576 1.46 -24.30 18.46
C SER A 576 1.04 -25.74 18.80
N GLN A 577 0.28 -26.40 17.91
CA GLN A 577 -0.19 -27.78 18.04
C GLN A 577 0.68 -28.77 17.26
N ALA A 578 1.63 -28.28 16.45
CA ALA A 578 2.55 -29.15 15.73
C ALA A 578 3.49 -29.88 16.69
N LYS A 579 3.81 -31.13 16.37
CA LYS A 579 4.68 -31.98 17.20
C LYS A 579 6.09 -31.39 17.41
N GLY A 580 6.57 -30.57 16.46
CA GLY A 580 7.89 -29.94 16.54
C GLY A 580 7.92 -28.60 17.28
N TYR A 581 6.75 -28.02 17.59
CA TYR A 581 6.66 -26.71 18.23
C TYR A 581 7.30 -26.72 19.63
N GLY A 582 8.06 -25.69 19.96
CA GLY A 582 8.62 -25.50 21.29
C GLY A 582 9.89 -24.66 21.33
N ASP A 583 10.58 -24.78 22.47
CA ASP A 583 11.87 -24.16 22.79
C ASP A 583 13.00 -24.95 22.10
N LEU A 584 13.40 -24.49 20.92
CA LEU A 584 14.47 -25.05 20.09
C LEU A 584 15.84 -24.48 20.47
N ASP A 585 15.90 -23.25 20.98
CA ASP A 585 17.15 -22.62 21.38
C ASP A 585 17.60 -22.98 22.81
N THR A 586 16.75 -23.69 23.55
CA THR A 586 16.94 -24.22 24.91
C THR A 586 17.19 -23.14 25.96
N ASP A 587 16.69 -21.92 25.74
CA ASP A 587 16.81 -20.80 26.68
C ASP A 587 15.76 -20.85 27.82
N GLY A 588 14.76 -21.73 27.70
CA GLY A 588 13.70 -21.95 28.66
C GLY A 588 12.42 -21.16 28.38
N GLU A 589 12.37 -20.38 27.30
CA GLU A 589 11.20 -19.67 26.78
C GLU A 589 10.80 -20.24 25.40
N ILE A 590 9.53 -20.06 25.01
CA ILE A 590 9.07 -20.41 23.65
C ILE A 590 8.82 -19.10 22.92
N THR A 591 9.58 -18.88 21.86
CA THR A 591 9.47 -17.75 20.95
C THR A 591 8.57 -18.11 19.79
N ASP A 592 7.36 -17.56 19.81
CA ASP A 592 6.41 -17.64 18.71
C ASP A 592 5.98 -16.20 18.35
N PRO A 593 6.46 -15.67 17.21
CA PRO A 593 6.07 -14.33 16.77
C PRO A 593 4.67 -14.32 16.11
N GLY A 594 4.11 -15.50 15.82
CA GLY A 594 2.80 -15.66 15.20
C GLY A 594 1.65 -15.73 16.21
N ASP A 595 0.52 -16.26 15.77
CA ASP A 595 -0.69 -16.45 16.58
C ASP A 595 -0.91 -17.91 17.02
N GLY A 596 0.09 -18.77 16.77
CA GLY A 596 0.04 -20.19 17.07
C GLY A 596 -0.76 -21.04 16.07
N PHE A 597 -1.28 -20.47 14.98
CA PHE A 597 -1.94 -21.22 13.90
C PHE A 597 -0.93 -21.86 12.94
N GLY A 598 0.10 -21.11 12.56
CA GLY A 598 1.13 -21.55 11.62
C GLY A 598 0.71 -21.50 10.15
N LEU A 599 1.72 -21.60 9.26
CA LEU A 599 1.52 -21.71 7.83
C LEU A 599 1.16 -23.15 7.40
N LEU A 600 1.82 -24.13 7.99
CA LEU A 600 1.73 -25.56 7.70
C LEU A 600 0.70 -26.26 8.60
N LEU A 601 0.56 -27.58 8.45
CA LEU A 601 -0.32 -28.40 9.30
C LEU A 601 0.03 -28.27 10.79
N ASN A 602 -0.97 -27.90 11.58
CA ASN A 602 -0.86 -27.59 12.99
C ASN A 602 -1.49 -28.72 13.82
N GLY A 603 -0.81 -29.87 13.86
CA GLY A 603 -1.36 -31.08 14.48
C GLY A 603 -2.49 -31.70 13.65
N GLU A 604 -3.70 -31.74 14.19
CA GLU A 604 -4.92 -32.15 13.47
C GLU A 604 -5.64 -30.96 12.80
N GLN A 605 -5.20 -29.73 13.05
CA GLN A 605 -5.76 -28.51 12.45
C GLN A 605 -5.00 -28.15 11.16
N VAL A 606 -5.73 -27.55 10.21
CA VAL A 606 -5.11 -26.94 9.03
C VAL A 606 -4.41 -25.64 9.42
N GLY A 607 -3.31 -25.32 8.74
CA GLY A 607 -2.67 -23.99 8.82
C GLY A 607 -3.23 -23.03 7.77
N TYR A 608 -2.66 -21.83 7.70
CA TYR A 608 -3.11 -20.80 6.76
C TYR A 608 -3.02 -21.20 5.29
N LEU A 609 -2.02 -22.01 4.90
CA LEU A 609 -1.86 -22.46 3.52
C LEU A 609 -2.94 -23.46 3.11
N GLU A 610 -3.10 -24.54 3.85
CA GLU A 610 -4.09 -25.58 3.54
C GLU A 610 -5.52 -25.04 3.67
N GLY A 611 -5.77 -24.16 4.64
CA GLY A 611 -7.04 -23.45 4.73
C GLY A 611 -7.33 -22.59 3.49
N THR A 612 -6.33 -21.82 3.02
CA THR A 612 -6.44 -21.02 1.78
C THR A 612 -6.73 -21.91 0.57
N ILE A 613 -6.01 -23.03 0.42
CA ILE A 613 -6.21 -23.99 -0.67
C ILE A 613 -7.62 -24.59 -0.61
N SER A 614 -8.04 -25.04 0.56
CA SER A 614 -9.35 -25.67 0.76
C SER A 614 -10.50 -24.71 0.44
N HIS A 615 -10.50 -23.50 1.01
CA HIS A 615 -11.57 -22.52 0.77
C HIS A 615 -11.60 -22.01 -0.68
N THR A 616 -10.45 -21.91 -1.33
CA THR A 616 -10.38 -21.60 -2.75
C THR A 616 -11.01 -22.73 -3.58
N GLY A 617 -10.63 -23.98 -3.32
CA GLY A 617 -11.21 -25.15 -4.00
C GLY A 617 -12.72 -25.28 -3.78
N TYR A 618 -13.20 -25.01 -2.57
CA TYR A 618 -14.64 -24.99 -2.29
C TYR A 618 -15.36 -23.90 -3.07
N ALA A 619 -14.81 -22.68 -3.15
CA ALA A 619 -15.41 -21.60 -3.94
C ALA A 619 -15.50 -21.96 -5.43
N MET A 620 -14.46 -22.59 -5.99
CA MET A 620 -14.44 -23.08 -7.38
C MET A 620 -15.44 -24.20 -7.62
N GLY A 621 -15.66 -25.07 -6.63
CA GLY A 621 -16.58 -26.20 -6.74
C GLY A 621 -18.06 -25.85 -6.57
N MET A 622 -18.39 -24.61 -6.20
CA MET A 622 -19.79 -24.23 -6.04
C MET A 622 -20.53 -24.23 -7.38
N PRO A 623 -21.81 -24.67 -7.42
CA PRO A 623 -22.62 -24.69 -8.64
C PRO A 623 -22.78 -23.33 -9.35
N ASP A 624 -22.54 -22.23 -8.64
CA ASP A 624 -22.65 -20.85 -9.14
C ASP A 624 -21.29 -20.19 -9.38
N ALA A 625 -20.18 -20.92 -9.28
CA ALA A 625 -18.84 -20.39 -9.49
C ALA A 625 -18.72 -19.73 -10.87
N SER A 626 -18.24 -18.48 -10.89
CA SER A 626 -17.98 -17.75 -12.12
C SER A 626 -16.63 -18.16 -12.73
N LEU A 627 -16.45 -17.90 -14.02
CA LEU A 627 -15.18 -18.14 -14.71
C LEU A 627 -13.98 -17.46 -14.01
N ASN A 628 -14.18 -16.26 -13.45
CA ASN A 628 -13.14 -15.58 -12.68
C ASN A 628 -12.76 -16.35 -11.42
N ILE A 629 -13.74 -16.91 -10.71
CA ILE A 629 -13.51 -17.72 -9.50
C ILE A 629 -12.73 -18.98 -9.84
N VAL A 630 -13.08 -19.66 -10.94
CA VAL A 630 -12.40 -20.89 -11.37
C VAL A 630 -10.97 -20.61 -11.81
N ILE A 631 -10.77 -19.73 -12.81
CA ILE A 631 -9.43 -19.42 -13.35
C ILE A 631 -8.50 -18.90 -12.26
N HIS A 632 -8.95 -17.89 -11.50
CA HIS A 632 -8.09 -17.30 -10.50
C HIS A 632 -7.97 -18.15 -9.24
N GLY A 633 -8.97 -19.00 -8.94
CA GLY A 633 -8.86 -20.00 -7.89
C GLY A 633 -7.76 -21.02 -8.14
N GLU A 634 -7.62 -21.51 -9.38
CA GLU A 634 -6.49 -22.40 -9.75
C GLU A 634 -5.14 -21.71 -9.50
N HIS A 635 -5.04 -20.44 -9.89
CA HIS A 635 -3.83 -19.64 -9.69
C HIS A 635 -3.47 -19.44 -8.22
N VAL A 636 -4.47 -19.21 -7.37
CA VAL A 636 -4.31 -19.14 -5.91
C VAL A 636 -3.81 -20.47 -5.36
N ILE A 637 -4.42 -21.60 -5.78
CA ILE A 637 -4.01 -22.94 -5.32
C ILE A 637 -2.57 -23.25 -5.75
N HIS A 638 -2.18 -22.96 -7.00
CA HIS A 638 -0.81 -23.16 -7.46
C HIS A 638 0.19 -22.36 -6.64
N SER A 639 -0.08 -21.08 -6.43
CA SER A 639 0.81 -20.19 -5.68
C SER A 639 0.89 -20.61 -4.21
N ALA A 640 -0.23 -20.95 -3.57
CA ALA A 640 -0.25 -21.43 -2.19
C ALA A 640 0.52 -22.76 -2.02
N ARG A 641 0.37 -23.71 -2.96
CA ARG A 641 1.14 -24.97 -2.94
C ARG A 641 2.64 -24.76 -3.14
N ASN A 642 3.04 -23.78 -3.94
CA ASN A 642 4.46 -23.41 -4.06
C ASN A 642 5.00 -22.90 -2.73
N VAL A 643 4.27 -21.98 -2.08
CA VAL A 643 4.63 -21.43 -0.77
C VAL A 643 4.68 -22.54 0.28
N GLU A 644 3.75 -23.50 0.26
CA GLU A 644 3.78 -24.67 1.13
C GLU A 644 5.05 -25.51 0.95
N GLY A 645 5.43 -25.82 -0.29
CA GLY A 645 6.66 -26.55 -0.58
C GLY A 645 7.91 -25.85 -0.03
N TRP A 646 8.01 -24.53 -0.25
CA TRP A 646 9.14 -23.74 0.25
C TRP A 646 9.12 -23.58 1.78
N ALA A 647 7.94 -23.50 2.39
CA ALA A 647 7.78 -23.44 3.85
C ALA A 647 8.26 -24.74 4.51
N VAL A 648 7.98 -25.90 3.91
CA VAL A 648 8.50 -27.20 4.37
C VAL A 648 10.03 -27.26 4.25
N GLU A 649 10.58 -26.84 3.10
CA GLU A 649 12.04 -26.78 2.92
C GLU A 649 12.70 -25.83 3.94
N LEU A 650 12.09 -24.68 4.21
CA LEU A 650 12.57 -23.70 5.18
C LEU A 650 12.55 -24.26 6.60
N ALA A 651 11.50 -24.96 6.99
CA ALA A 651 11.39 -25.61 8.30
C ALA A 651 12.57 -26.58 8.56
N ASP A 652 12.96 -27.35 7.55
CA ASP A 652 14.10 -28.27 7.63
C ASP A 652 15.44 -27.53 7.75
N LEU A 653 15.61 -26.39 7.08
CA LEU A 653 16.83 -25.58 7.19
C LEU A 653 16.96 -24.95 8.58
N VAL A 654 15.89 -24.38 9.13
CA VAL A 654 15.95 -23.71 10.44
C VAL A 654 16.15 -24.70 11.58
N LEU A 655 15.66 -25.94 11.47
CA LEU A 655 16.00 -27.01 12.41
C LEU A 655 17.49 -27.36 12.38
N GLN A 656 18.11 -27.38 11.19
CA GLN A 656 19.56 -27.59 11.08
C GLN A 656 20.36 -26.43 11.66
N ILE A 657 19.86 -25.20 11.53
CA ILE A 657 20.48 -24.01 12.13
C ILE A 657 20.37 -24.07 13.66
N ALA A 658 19.17 -24.33 14.20
CA ALA A 658 18.91 -24.37 15.63
C ALA A 658 19.73 -25.45 16.37
N ALA A 659 20.05 -26.55 15.69
CA ALA A 659 20.85 -27.66 16.24
C ALA A 659 22.36 -27.42 16.28
N ARG A 660 22.86 -26.30 15.72
CA ARG A 660 24.29 -26.00 15.68
C ARG A 660 24.76 -25.34 16.98
N GLU A 661 25.96 -25.73 17.43
CA GLU A 661 26.57 -25.23 18.67
C GLU A 661 27.60 -24.11 18.44
N GLU A 662 27.97 -23.83 17.19
CA GLU A 662 29.01 -22.86 16.82
C GLU A 662 28.62 -22.11 15.55
N LEU A 663 29.10 -20.87 15.42
CA LEU A 663 28.98 -20.05 14.21
C LEU A 663 30.05 -20.50 13.20
N ASP A 664 29.65 -21.25 12.17
CA ASP A 664 30.53 -21.72 11.10
C ASP A 664 30.02 -21.33 9.71
N ASP A 665 30.89 -21.48 8.69
CA ASP A 665 30.55 -21.14 7.30
C ASP A 665 29.37 -21.99 6.77
N ASP A 666 29.16 -23.19 7.30
CA ASP A 666 28.03 -24.05 6.94
C ASP A 666 26.71 -23.46 7.46
N MET A 667 26.67 -23.00 8.71
CA MET A 667 25.51 -22.30 9.28
C MET A 667 25.20 -21.04 8.47
N ARG A 668 26.21 -20.27 8.08
CA ARG A 668 26.01 -19.11 7.20
C ARG A 668 25.33 -19.51 5.89
N ALA A 669 25.75 -20.62 5.29
CA ALA A 669 25.15 -21.11 4.05
C ALA A 669 23.68 -21.54 4.25
N LEU A 670 23.33 -22.12 5.39
CA LEU A 670 21.94 -22.46 5.74
C LEU A 670 21.09 -21.20 5.95
N ILE A 671 21.61 -20.17 6.64
CA ILE A 671 20.92 -18.90 6.86
C ILE A 671 20.63 -18.20 5.52
N LEU A 672 21.62 -18.14 4.62
CA LEU A 672 21.43 -17.53 3.29
C LEU A 672 20.43 -18.30 2.43
N GLN A 673 20.40 -19.63 2.52
CA GLN A 673 19.37 -20.44 1.86
C GLN A 673 17.97 -20.18 2.45
N SER A 674 17.89 -20.04 3.77
CA SER A 674 16.64 -19.74 4.47
C SER A 674 16.07 -18.38 4.03
N LEU A 675 16.92 -17.35 3.96
CA LEU A 675 16.55 -16.02 3.46
C LEU A 675 16.04 -16.06 2.01
N ALA A 676 16.73 -16.82 1.15
CA ALA A 676 16.33 -16.95 -0.25
C ALA A 676 15.01 -17.72 -0.44
N LEU A 677 14.69 -18.67 0.46
CA LEU A 677 13.40 -19.35 0.46
C LEU A 677 12.28 -18.45 0.99
N ALA A 678 12.53 -17.71 2.06
CA ALA A 678 11.54 -16.79 2.62
C ALA A 678 11.18 -15.65 1.63
N ASP A 679 12.19 -15.10 0.93
CA ASP A 679 11.96 -14.14 -0.16
C ASP A 679 11.12 -14.75 -1.28
N ARG A 680 11.44 -16.00 -1.67
CA ARG A 680 10.68 -16.74 -2.68
C ARG A 680 9.24 -17.03 -2.24
N MET A 681 9.00 -17.35 -0.97
CA MET A 681 7.64 -17.52 -0.43
C MET A 681 6.81 -16.24 -0.61
N GLN A 682 7.41 -15.07 -0.43
CA GLN A 682 6.69 -13.81 -0.61
C GLN A 682 6.53 -13.42 -2.09
N ASN A 683 7.65 -13.34 -2.81
CA ASN A 683 7.72 -12.72 -4.14
C ASN A 683 7.60 -13.72 -5.30
N GLY A 684 7.70 -15.01 -5.02
CA GLY A 684 7.83 -16.04 -6.03
C GLY A 684 9.20 -16.02 -6.71
N ARG A 685 9.30 -16.70 -7.84
CA ARG A 685 10.51 -16.72 -8.68
C ARG A 685 10.15 -16.97 -10.13
N ASP A 686 10.67 -16.14 -11.02
CA ASP A 686 10.65 -16.37 -12.47
C ASP A 686 11.57 -17.56 -12.81
N LEU A 687 10.99 -18.68 -13.28
CA LEU A 687 11.72 -19.89 -13.65
C LEU A 687 12.02 -19.96 -15.14
N ASP A 688 11.15 -19.42 -15.99
CA ASP A 688 11.30 -19.47 -17.45
C ASP A 688 12.12 -18.28 -18.02
N GLY A 689 12.40 -17.28 -17.19
CA GLY A 689 13.19 -16.11 -17.51
C GLY A 689 12.44 -15.06 -18.32
N ASN A 690 11.10 -15.05 -18.25
CA ASN A 690 10.25 -14.11 -18.99
C ASN A 690 10.03 -12.75 -18.29
N GLU A 691 10.72 -12.52 -17.17
CA GLU A 691 10.67 -11.34 -16.31
C GLU A 691 9.32 -11.15 -15.60
N ARG A 692 8.52 -12.21 -15.49
CA ARG A 692 7.26 -12.24 -14.75
C ARG A 692 7.23 -13.45 -13.83
N VAL A 693 6.58 -13.27 -12.69
CA VAL A 693 6.24 -14.38 -11.80
C VAL A 693 4.81 -14.80 -12.14
N GLU A 694 4.67 -15.97 -12.72
CA GLU A 694 3.36 -16.48 -13.13
C GLU A 694 2.76 -17.37 -12.03
N PRO A 695 1.42 -17.48 -11.96
CA PRO A 695 0.73 -18.34 -11.00
C PRO A 695 0.80 -19.83 -11.38
N VAL A 696 1.99 -20.31 -11.72
CA VAL A 696 2.27 -21.66 -12.19
C VAL A 696 3.10 -22.42 -11.16
N PRO A 697 3.13 -23.77 -11.22
CA PRO A 697 3.95 -24.58 -10.33
C PRO A 697 5.43 -24.15 -10.36
N GLY A 698 5.97 -23.85 -9.18
CA GLY A 698 7.35 -23.44 -8.96
C GLY A 698 7.64 -21.94 -9.11
N GLU A 699 6.69 -21.12 -9.55
CA GLU A 699 6.90 -19.68 -9.73
C GLU A 699 6.15 -18.80 -8.73
N GLY A 700 4.82 -18.84 -8.75
CA GLY A 700 3.96 -17.95 -7.97
C GLY A 700 4.21 -18.05 -6.46
N GLY A 701 4.31 -16.89 -5.80
CA GLY A 701 4.43 -16.77 -4.34
C GLY A 701 3.16 -16.18 -3.69
N LEU A 702 3.28 -15.71 -2.45
CA LEU A 702 2.18 -15.08 -1.71
C LEU A 702 1.53 -13.93 -2.46
N LEU A 703 2.32 -13.00 -3.01
CA LEU A 703 1.78 -11.82 -3.69
C LEU A 703 0.93 -12.21 -4.90
N THR A 704 1.39 -13.22 -5.65
CA THR A 704 0.64 -13.81 -6.76
C THR A 704 -0.69 -14.43 -6.28
N ALA A 705 -0.68 -15.15 -5.15
CA ALA A 705 -1.88 -15.70 -4.56
C ALA A 705 -2.88 -14.60 -4.13
N LEU A 706 -2.40 -13.53 -3.49
CA LEU A 706 -3.24 -12.40 -3.06
C LEU A 706 -3.91 -11.69 -4.25
N ASP A 707 -3.15 -11.38 -5.30
CA ASP A 707 -3.68 -10.73 -6.49
C ASP A 707 -4.77 -11.56 -7.15
N HIS A 708 -4.51 -12.86 -7.34
CA HIS A 708 -5.50 -13.75 -7.96
C HIS A 708 -6.72 -13.97 -7.09
N ALA A 709 -6.56 -14.07 -5.76
CA ALA A 709 -7.71 -14.17 -4.87
C ALA A 709 -8.60 -12.91 -4.95
N ILE A 710 -8.01 -11.71 -5.12
CA ILE A 710 -8.78 -10.48 -5.32
C ILE A 710 -9.53 -10.53 -6.65
N TYR A 711 -8.91 -11.03 -7.72
CA TYR A 711 -9.57 -11.18 -9.02
C TYR A 711 -10.74 -12.18 -9.01
N MET A 712 -10.78 -13.13 -8.07
CA MET A 712 -11.97 -13.97 -7.86
C MET A 712 -13.20 -13.17 -7.42
N LEU A 713 -13.01 -11.95 -6.87
CA LEU A 713 -14.07 -11.06 -6.38
C LEU A 713 -14.57 -10.06 -7.45
N ASP A 714 -13.96 -10.05 -8.64
CA ASP A 714 -14.28 -9.10 -9.70
C ASP A 714 -15.76 -9.20 -10.13
N MET A 715 -16.45 -8.06 -10.13
CA MET A 715 -17.88 -7.97 -10.46
C MET A 715 -18.06 -7.35 -11.86
N SER A 716 -18.19 -8.19 -12.88
CA SER A 716 -18.53 -7.77 -14.25
C SER A 716 -19.96 -7.22 -14.31
N LEU A 717 -20.15 -6.03 -14.86
CA LEU A 717 -21.42 -5.30 -14.85
C LEU A 717 -22.34 -5.74 -16.00
N PHE A 718 -23.57 -6.16 -15.70
CA PHE A 718 -24.54 -6.62 -16.69
C PHE A 718 -25.79 -5.74 -16.74
N GLU A 719 -26.47 -5.70 -17.88
CA GLU A 719 -27.75 -4.99 -18.04
C GLU A 719 -28.90 -5.71 -17.32
N GLY A 720 -29.68 -4.93 -16.57
CA GLY A 720 -30.82 -5.38 -15.77
C GLY A 720 -30.55 -5.36 -14.27
N ALA A 721 -31.61 -5.61 -13.51
CA ALA A 721 -31.56 -5.76 -12.07
C ALA A 721 -31.25 -7.22 -11.68
N GLN A 722 -30.66 -7.41 -10.49
CA GLN A 722 -30.38 -8.72 -9.90
C GLN A 722 -29.60 -9.68 -10.82
N ARG A 723 -28.66 -9.14 -11.59
CA ARG A 723 -27.76 -9.91 -12.44
C ARG A 723 -26.57 -10.42 -11.64
N LEU A 724 -26.13 -11.63 -11.98
CA LEU A 724 -24.91 -12.26 -11.51
C LEU A 724 -24.10 -12.73 -12.74
N PRO A 725 -22.78 -12.88 -12.60
CA PRO A 725 -21.98 -13.57 -13.59
C PRO A 725 -22.57 -14.96 -13.90
N PRO A 726 -22.54 -15.40 -15.16
CA PRO A 726 -22.95 -16.75 -15.51
C PRO A 726 -22.03 -17.76 -14.80
N ALA A 727 -22.63 -18.83 -14.29
CA ALA A 727 -21.88 -19.95 -13.76
C ALA A 727 -21.08 -20.61 -14.89
N GLU A 728 -19.86 -21.04 -14.60
CA GLU A 728 -19.09 -21.84 -15.55
C GLU A 728 -19.72 -23.23 -15.68
N PRO A 729 -19.97 -23.73 -16.90
CA PRO A 729 -20.54 -25.05 -17.07
C PRO A 729 -19.55 -26.12 -16.57
N PHE A 730 -19.93 -26.86 -15.53
CA PHE A 730 -19.22 -28.06 -15.12
C PHE A 730 -19.11 -29.02 -16.29
N VAL A 731 -17.89 -29.47 -16.60
CA VAL A 731 -17.68 -30.53 -17.57
C VAL A 731 -18.16 -31.84 -16.96
N ASP A 732 -19.32 -32.33 -17.40
CA ASP A 732 -19.88 -33.62 -16.96
C ASP A 732 -18.83 -34.74 -17.07
N GLY A 733 -18.38 -35.29 -15.93
CA GLY A 733 -17.57 -36.51 -15.87
C GLY A 733 -16.20 -36.40 -15.21
N GLU A 734 -15.75 -35.22 -14.78
CA GLU A 734 -14.60 -35.10 -13.88
C GLU A 734 -15.09 -35.00 -12.43
N GLU A 735 -14.67 -35.93 -11.57
CA GLU A 735 -14.80 -35.74 -10.12
C GLU A 735 -14.03 -34.47 -9.77
N ASN A 736 -14.73 -33.45 -9.28
CA ASN A 736 -14.07 -32.28 -8.75
C ASN A 736 -13.32 -32.70 -7.49
N GLU A 737 -12.01 -32.93 -7.61
CA GLU A 737 -11.12 -33.41 -6.53
C GLU A 737 -11.15 -32.49 -5.29
N TYR A 738 -11.69 -31.28 -5.43
CA TYR A 738 -11.76 -30.26 -4.39
C TYR A 738 -13.12 -30.18 -3.66
N LEU A 739 -14.13 -30.96 -4.07
CA LEU A 739 -15.42 -31.01 -3.35
C LEU A 739 -15.34 -31.95 -2.14
N PRO A 740 -15.79 -31.52 -0.94
CA PRO A 740 -15.88 -32.41 0.19
C PRO A 740 -16.92 -33.53 -0.08
N PRO A 741 -16.73 -34.74 0.48
CA PRO A 741 -17.67 -35.85 0.28
C PRO A 741 -19.07 -35.46 0.76
N GLY A 742 -20.04 -35.44 -0.17
CA GLY A 742 -21.43 -35.02 0.06
C GLY A 742 -21.90 -33.84 -0.79
N TYR A 743 -20.99 -33.21 -1.55
CA TYR A 743 -21.28 -32.06 -2.43
C TYR A 743 -21.15 -32.34 -3.94
N ALA A 744 -20.96 -33.60 -4.36
CA ALA A 744 -21.03 -33.98 -5.77
C ALA A 744 -22.48 -33.89 -6.29
N PRO A 745 -22.72 -33.43 -7.54
CA PRO A 745 -24.05 -33.28 -8.11
C PRO A 745 -24.86 -34.59 -8.21
#